data_AF-E0UBU9-F1
#
_entry.id   AF-E0UBU9-F1
#
_cell.length_a   1.000
_cell.length_b   1.000
_cell.length_c   1.000
_cell.angle_alpha   90.00
_cell.angle_beta   90.00
_cell.angle_gamma   90.00
#
_symmetry.space_group_name_H-M   'P 1'
#
loop_
_entity.id
_entity.type
_entity.pdbx_description
1 polymer ?
#
loop_
_entity_poly.entity_id
_entity_poly.type
_entity_poly.pdbx_seq_one_letter_code
_entity_poly.pdbx_strand_id
1 'polypeptide(L)'
;MNLPFPLKRLHGWFKARRFGRSSVDTRYAMLESCLIGILSAIAALLLKQGVGWLGGWRVHITTKLGAVWLLPIGGLLLGLLAGQLIQVISPAAAGGGIPQVKAALARFPVPLSLRVAIAKLLGATLVLGAGLTLGRRAPTVHIGAALAAQLSQWVPTSPEHRRQMIAAGAASGLAAGFGTPIAGVLFVVEELMRDVSGLTLETAIVASFTGAVVSLLLESAGPIIPAPLNINFSAREIPLYLLLGFLAGMLGALFNWGILFCMNVQKRLRLPMPWRVGLVCMISGGVIALLPPFFRDNSGLREFLVTGELGWRSILLAFVAHFCLTILAYSSGAPGGLFAPALVLGSALGYIVGELAGWVTGSGAATTYALAGMGGFFTAVVRAPVTAIVIVFELKANFNIVLPLMLTCAVSYLVAENVFSRSIYEHLLDASGIHLSEEVPVNDFLSKLKAADVMQSQVESLESHLTLDKVLQAMSISRHRGFPVVEAGKLVGIVTQSDLSNLGERSPDVSLREIMTPKPITVQPETSLSDVLYLLNRYQLSRLPVTEGHILVGIITRTDIIQAEVKQLGGGTQGTKPPPSYVVYQTRSPALGNGRILLPLSDPEMAATLFQIAATIARHRHYEIECLQVIKIPRHQFPSEARVEVHHSRKLMQRMERLGRHLNIAVHTQVRVAQDTAESIIETIQQRHISLMLMSWKGISDSQGAIFGSVADTLIHKAPCDLMLVKLGASANAYPLNLEHNATWLVPMAGGPNAQRAIELLPSLTRLYSNPDAPQLWLCKVYPPSEIEPDSQGLEEAAQILRDKLNKPIFPISIRSNSVSDALIQLARAEECDVIVLGASREGLLQQAIHGNIPDAIARGVDSTVIVVRGAID
;
A
#
# COMPACT_ATOMS: atom_id res chain seq x y z
N MET A 1 20.39 0.88 -50.41
CA MET A 1 19.37 -0.16 -50.66
C MET A 1 18.11 0.17 -49.86
N ASN A 2 17.04 0.56 -50.55
CA ASN A 2 15.77 0.96 -49.96
C ASN A 2 14.96 -0.29 -49.56
N LEU A 3 14.89 -0.57 -48.26
CA LEU A 3 13.96 -1.56 -47.71
C LEU A 3 12.53 -0.98 -47.66
N PRO A 4 11.48 -1.76 -47.99
CA PRO A 4 10.12 -1.28 -48.13
C PRO A 4 9.49 -0.84 -46.79
N PHE A 5 8.58 0.14 -46.89
CA PHE A 5 7.93 0.89 -45.79
C PHE A 5 7.33 0.07 -44.61
N PRO A 6 6.79 -1.17 -44.77
CA PRO A 6 6.25 -1.91 -43.62
C PRO A 6 7.32 -2.51 -42.70
N LEU A 7 8.53 -2.79 -43.19
CA LEU A 7 9.63 -3.38 -42.40
C LEU A 7 10.34 -2.35 -41.52
N LYS A 8 10.34 -1.06 -41.88
CA LYS A 8 10.80 0.02 -41.00
C LYS A 8 9.89 0.23 -39.78
N ARG A 9 8.58 -0.06 -39.91
CA ARG A 9 7.63 -0.04 -38.78
C ARG A 9 7.88 -1.19 -37.80
N LEU A 10 8.17 -2.40 -38.31
CA LEU A 10 8.51 -3.58 -37.48
C LEU A 10 9.87 -3.44 -36.78
N HIS A 11 10.87 -2.86 -37.44
CA HIS A 11 12.16 -2.59 -36.81
C HIS A 11 12.10 -1.41 -35.82
N GLY A 12 11.21 -0.44 -36.06
CA GLY A 12 10.84 0.59 -35.07
C GLY A 12 10.06 0.05 -33.87
N TRP A 13 9.30 -1.03 -34.07
CA TRP A 13 8.52 -1.74 -33.03
C TRP A 13 9.42 -2.50 -32.04
N PHE A 14 10.47 -3.19 -32.54
CA PHE A 14 11.43 -3.89 -31.68
C PHE A 14 12.50 -2.98 -31.04
N LYS A 15 12.89 -1.87 -31.68
CA LYS A 15 13.91 -0.94 -31.15
C LYS A 15 13.36 0.10 -30.16
N ALA A 16 12.06 0.06 -29.89
CA ALA A 16 11.39 0.91 -28.92
C ALA A 16 11.47 0.31 -27.50
N ARG A 17 12.59 0.52 -26.83
CA ARG A 17 12.70 0.56 -25.35
C ARG A 17 11.81 1.68 -24.71
N ARG A 18 10.80 2.18 -25.43
CA ARG A 18 9.95 3.37 -25.14
C ARG A 18 8.56 3.02 -24.59
N PHE A 19 8.24 1.75 -24.37
CA PHE A 19 6.87 1.31 -24.03
C PHE A 19 6.50 1.31 -22.52
N GLY A 20 7.28 1.96 -21.65
CA GLY A 20 6.97 2.06 -20.21
C GLY A 20 6.56 3.47 -19.74
N ARG A 21 6.01 4.32 -20.63
CA ARG A 21 5.91 5.78 -20.37
C ARG A 21 4.52 6.39 -20.27
N SER A 22 3.45 5.63 -20.42
CA SER A 22 2.11 6.08 -20.05
C SER A 22 1.42 4.95 -19.31
N SER A 23 0.71 5.29 -18.24
CA SER A 23 -0.21 4.40 -17.55
C SER A 23 -1.25 3.90 -18.56
N VAL A 24 -1.07 2.63 -18.98
CA VAL A 24 -2.07 1.75 -19.60
C VAL A 24 -2.63 2.25 -20.93
N ASP A 25 -1.91 2.00 -22.03
CA ASP A 25 -2.53 2.00 -23.36
C ASP A 25 -3.40 0.72 -23.49
N THR A 26 -4.72 0.84 -23.60
CA THR A 26 -5.69 -0.27 -23.68
C THR A 26 -5.29 -1.32 -24.72
N ARG A 27 -4.63 -0.88 -25.79
CA ARG A 27 -4.10 -1.73 -26.87
C ARG A 27 -3.04 -2.72 -26.37
N TYR A 28 -2.22 -2.31 -25.41
CA TYR A 28 -1.23 -3.18 -24.80
C TYR A 28 -1.91 -4.30 -23.99
N ALA A 29 -2.90 -3.95 -23.18
CA ALA A 29 -3.68 -4.90 -22.39
C ALA A 29 -4.37 -5.94 -23.28
N MET A 30 -4.90 -5.53 -24.44
CA MET A 30 -5.49 -6.45 -25.43
C MET A 30 -4.44 -7.42 -26.01
N LEU A 31 -3.27 -6.93 -26.42
CA LEU A 31 -2.19 -7.81 -26.92
C LEU A 31 -1.68 -8.78 -25.86
N GLU A 32 -1.49 -8.30 -24.62
CA GLU A 32 -1.11 -9.12 -23.47
C GLU A 32 -2.18 -10.20 -23.22
N SER A 33 -3.46 -9.83 -23.25
CA SER A 33 -4.58 -10.76 -23.05
C SER A 33 -4.64 -11.86 -24.14
N CYS A 34 -4.36 -11.53 -25.41
CA CYS A 34 -4.21 -12.51 -26.48
C CYS A 34 -3.05 -13.49 -26.20
N LEU A 35 -1.90 -12.98 -25.77
CA LEU A 35 -0.74 -13.81 -25.45
C LEU A 35 -1.02 -14.74 -24.26
N ILE A 36 -1.66 -14.21 -23.20
CA ILE A 36 -2.15 -15.00 -22.06
C ILE A 36 -3.11 -16.09 -22.54
N GLY A 37 -3.99 -15.76 -23.48
CA GLY A 37 -4.92 -16.69 -24.09
C GLY A 37 -4.24 -17.88 -24.75
N ILE A 38 -3.25 -17.62 -25.60
CA ILE A 38 -2.45 -18.64 -26.28
C ILE A 38 -1.71 -19.52 -25.27
N LEU A 39 -1.03 -18.92 -24.30
CA LEU A 39 -0.26 -19.67 -23.29
C LEU A 39 -1.16 -20.55 -22.40
N SER A 40 -2.31 -20.01 -21.99
CA SER A 40 -3.31 -20.75 -21.20
C SER A 40 -3.88 -21.94 -21.97
N ALA A 41 -4.14 -21.77 -23.27
CA ALA A 41 -4.59 -22.85 -24.14
C ALA A 41 -3.55 -23.96 -24.31
N ILE A 42 -2.30 -23.60 -24.60
CA ILE A 42 -1.21 -24.59 -24.71
C ILE A 42 -1.07 -25.37 -23.41
N ALA A 43 -1.10 -24.70 -22.26
CA ALA A 43 -1.00 -25.36 -20.96
C ALA A 43 -2.20 -26.27 -20.66
N ALA A 44 -3.42 -25.84 -21.01
CA ALA A 44 -4.63 -26.64 -20.86
C ALA A 44 -4.61 -27.91 -21.74
N LEU A 45 -4.08 -27.80 -22.96
CA LEU A 45 -3.90 -28.92 -23.89
C LEU A 45 -2.82 -29.88 -23.42
N LEU A 46 -1.67 -29.39 -22.96
CA LEU A 46 -0.62 -30.22 -22.37
C LEU A 46 -1.15 -31.02 -21.18
N LEU A 47 -1.95 -30.38 -20.32
CA LEU A 47 -2.63 -31.08 -19.22
C LEU A 47 -3.65 -32.11 -19.75
N LYS A 48 -4.46 -31.78 -20.76
CA LYS A 48 -5.41 -32.72 -21.39
C LYS A 48 -4.71 -33.97 -21.92
N GLN A 49 -3.69 -33.76 -22.77
CA GLN A 49 -2.94 -34.81 -23.45
C GLN A 49 -2.12 -35.64 -22.45
N GLY A 50 -1.47 -34.99 -21.48
CA GLY A 50 -0.72 -35.68 -20.43
C GLY A 50 -1.61 -36.60 -19.60
N VAL A 51 -2.78 -36.13 -19.18
CA VAL A 51 -3.75 -36.95 -18.44
C VAL A 51 -4.29 -38.09 -19.30
N GLY A 52 -4.63 -37.82 -20.55
CA GLY A 52 -5.13 -38.83 -21.48
C GLY A 52 -4.10 -39.92 -21.78
N TRP A 53 -2.85 -39.54 -22.03
CA TRP A 53 -1.74 -40.45 -22.28
C TRP A 53 -1.44 -41.34 -21.07
N LEU A 54 -1.27 -40.74 -19.88
CA LEU A 54 -0.97 -41.49 -18.65
C LEU A 54 -2.16 -42.37 -18.23
N GLY A 55 -3.39 -41.86 -18.36
CA GLY A 55 -4.61 -42.60 -18.09
C GLY A 55 -4.82 -43.77 -19.04
N GLY A 56 -4.59 -43.58 -20.34
CA GLY A 56 -4.66 -44.63 -21.35
C GLY A 56 -3.60 -45.71 -21.11
N TRP A 57 -2.37 -45.32 -20.77
CA TRP A 57 -1.30 -46.24 -20.41
C TRP A 57 -1.65 -47.07 -19.17
N ARG A 58 -2.18 -46.43 -18.12
CA ARG A 58 -2.67 -47.11 -16.92
C ARG A 58 -3.74 -48.16 -17.27
N VAL A 59 -4.77 -47.78 -18.03
CA VAL A 59 -5.85 -48.71 -18.43
C VAL A 59 -5.32 -49.85 -19.30
N HIS A 60 -4.44 -49.57 -20.26
CA HIS A 60 -3.84 -50.60 -21.12
C HIS A 60 -3.01 -51.62 -20.34
N ILE A 61 -2.35 -51.22 -19.25
CA ILE A 61 -1.61 -52.18 -18.41
C ILE A 61 -2.58 -52.98 -17.52
N THR A 62 -3.70 -52.39 -17.07
CA THR A 62 -4.68 -53.13 -16.26
C THR A 62 -5.29 -54.32 -17.00
N THR A 63 -5.41 -54.27 -18.32
CA THR A 63 -5.93 -55.38 -19.12
C THR A 63 -4.91 -56.53 -19.25
N LYS A 64 -3.62 -56.26 -19.06
CA LYS A 64 -2.54 -57.26 -19.13
C LYS A 64 -2.19 -57.88 -17.77
N LEU A 65 -2.07 -57.06 -16.72
CA LEU A 65 -1.58 -57.48 -15.39
C LEU A 65 -2.68 -57.61 -14.33
N GLY A 66 -3.93 -57.30 -14.67
CA GLY A 66 -5.07 -57.34 -13.75
C GLY A 66 -5.23 -56.04 -12.94
N ALA A 67 -6.48 -55.61 -12.76
CA ALA A 67 -6.80 -54.32 -12.13
C ALA A 67 -6.65 -54.30 -10.60
N VAL A 68 -6.80 -55.46 -9.93
CA VAL A 68 -6.91 -55.56 -8.46
C VAL A 68 -5.64 -55.09 -7.74
N TRP A 69 -4.45 -55.38 -8.29
CA TRP A 69 -3.18 -54.96 -7.70
C TRP A 69 -2.60 -53.72 -8.36
N LEU A 70 -2.75 -53.60 -9.68
CA LEU A 70 -2.15 -52.51 -10.43
C LEU A 70 -2.76 -51.15 -10.09
N LEU A 71 -4.08 -51.05 -9.93
CA LEU A 71 -4.73 -49.77 -9.66
C LEU A 71 -4.39 -49.20 -8.27
N PRO A 72 -4.44 -49.98 -7.18
CA PRO A 72 -4.00 -49.49 -5.87
C PRO A 72 -2.51 -49.13 -5.82
N ILE A 73 -1.63 -50.03 -6.29
CA ILE A 73 -0.17 -49.84 -6.17
C ILE A 73 0.30 -48.74 -7.12
N GLY A 74 -0.17 -48.75 -8.38
CA GLY A 74 0.13 -47.68 -9.34
C GLY A 74 -0.43 -46.33 -8.87
N GLY A 75 -1.63 -46.33 -8.29
CA GLY A 75 -2.22 -45.15 -7.65
C GLY A 75 -1.37 -44.61 -6.51
N LEU A 76 -0.89 -45.49 -5.62
CA LEU A 76 0.00 -45.12 -4.51
C LEU A 76 1.28 -44.47 -5.02
N LEU A 77 1.97 -45.11 -5.97
CA LEU A 77 3.24 -44.62 -6.53
C LEU A 77 3.07 -43.26 -7.22
N LEU A 78 2.10 -43.13 -8.12
CA LEU A 78 1.83 -41.87 -8.82
C LEU A 78 1.36 -40.77 -7.85
N GLY A 79 0.58 -41.12 -6.83
CA GLY A 79 0.12 -40.19 -5.80
C GLY A 79 1.25 -39.70 -4.90
N LEU A 80 2.16 -40.59 -4.47
CA LEU A 80 3.37 -40.23 -3.71
C LEU A 80 4.27 -39.30 -4.53
N LEU A 81 4.52 -39.64 -5.80
CA LEU A 81 5.31 -38.81 -6.72
C LEU A 81 4.68 -37.43 -6.90
N ALA A 82 3.37 -37.36 -7.14
CA ALA A 82 2.67 -36.10 -7.31
C ALA A 82 2.70 -35.22 -6.05
N GLY A 83 2.46 -35.81 -4.87
CA GLY A 83 2.51 -35.07 -3.61
C GLY A 83 3.93 -34.61 -3.26
N GLN A 84 4.95 -35.42 -3.55
CA GLN A 84 6.36 -35.04 -3.38
C GLN A 84 6.74 -33.88 -4.32
N LEU A 85 6.33 -33.96 -5.58
CA LEU A 85 6.56 -32.92 -6.58
C LEU A 85 5.97 -31.57 -6.14
N ILE A 86 4.74 -31.57 -5.63
CA ILE A 86 4.06 -30.34 -5.17
C ILE A 86 4.72 -29.81 -3.90
N GLN A 87 5.04 -30.68 -2.94
CA GLN A 87 5.68 -30.26 -1.70
C GLN A 87 7.05 -29.61 -1.95
N VAL A 88 7.84 -30.14 -2.91
CA VAL A 88 9.19 -29.65 -3.22
C VAL A 88 9.18 -28.42 -4.14
N ILE A 89 8.38 -28.41 -5.21
CA ILE A 89 8.42 -27.32 -6.20
C ILE A 89 7.60 -26.12 -5.74
N SER A 90 6.34 -26.33 -5.34
CA SER A 90 5.48 -25.24 -4.88
C SER A 90 4.23 -25.77 -4.15
N PRO A 91 4.19 -25.68 -2.81
CA PRO A 91 3.02 -26.08 -2.02
C PRO A 91 1.73 -25.34 -2.40
N ALA A 92 1.85 -24.13 -2.98
CA ALA A 92 0.71 -23.35 -3.48
C ALA A 92 -0.02 -24.03 -4.66
N ALA A 93 0.60 -25.01 -5.32
CA ALA A 93 -0.04 -25.81 -6.36
C ALA A 93 -1.01 -26.88 -5.82
N ALA A 94 -1.17 -27.04 -4.50
CA ALA A 94 -2.11 -27.99 -3.90
C ALA A 94 -3.59 -27.68 -4.25
N GLY A 95 -4.47 -28.68 -4.12
CA GLY A 95 -5.93 -28.54 -4.20
C GLY A 95 -6.49 -28.16 -5.58
N GLY A 96 -7.57 -27.38 -5.61
CA GLY A 96 -8.22 -26.95 -6.87
C GLY A 96 -7.52 -25.78 -7.58
N GLY A 97 -7.02 -24.79 -6.82
CA GLY A 97 -6.40 -23.58 -7.36
C GLY A 97 -7.33 -22.36 -7.45
N ILE A 98 -8.65 -22.56 -7.54
CA ILE A 98 -9.64 -21.46 -7.59
C ILE A 98 -9.63 -20.60 -6.31
N PRO A 99 -9.62 -21.18 -5.09
CA PRO A 99 -9.45 -20.39 -3.86
C PRO A 99 -8.22 -19.48 -3.91
N GLN A 100 -7.08 -20.00 -4.36
CA GLN A 100 -5.83 -19.24 -4.47
C GLN A 100 -5.95 -18.06 -5.44
N VAL A 101 -6.62 -18.26 -6.58
CA VAL A 101 -6.89 -17.19 -7.54
C VAL A 101 -7.85 -16.15 -6.94
N LYS A 102 -8.93 -16.58 -6.28
CA LYS A 102 -9.89 -15.69 -5.60
C LYS A 102 -9.20 -14.84 -4.53
N ALA A 103 -8.33 -15.45 -3.71
CA ALA A 103 -7.53 -14.74 -2.72
C ALA A 103 -6.54 -13.74 -3.34
N ALA A 104 -5.86 -14.11 -4.43
CA ALA A 104 -4.96 -13.21 -5.14
C ALA A 104 -5.70 -11.99 -5.74
N LEU A 105 -6.90 -12.21 -6.29
CA LEU A 105 -7.76 -11.13 -6.81
C LEU A 105 -8.34 -10.25 -5.68
N ALA A 106 -8.57 -10.83 -4.51
CA ALA A 106 -8.88 -10.12 -3.27
C ALA A 106 -7.65 -9.47 -2.60
N ARG A 107 -6.51 -9.38 -3.31
CA ARG A 107 -5.27 -8.71 -2.88
C ARG A 107 -4.54 -9.36 -1.70
N PHE A 108 -4.86 -10.61 -1.37
CA PHE A 108 -4.04 -11.38 -0.44
C PHE A 108 -2.71 -11.78 -1.10
N PRO A 109 -1.60 -11.80 -0.35
CA PRO A 109 -0.28 -12.14 -0.87
C PRO A 109 -0.14 -13.64 -1.12
N VAL A 110 -0.77 -14.14 -2.19
CA VAL A 110 -0.71 -15.54 -2.62
C VAL A 110 0.27 -15.68 -3.79
N PRO A 111 1.22 -16.63 -3.74
CA PRO A 111 2.19 -16.80 -4.82
C PRO A 111 1.51 -17.36 -6.07
N LEU A 112 1.45 -16.55 -7.13
CA LEU A 112 1.09 -16.95 -8.50
C LEU A 112 2.30 -16.69 -9.41
N SER A 113 2.93 -17.76 -9.90
CA SER A 113 4.14 -17.70 -10.73
C SER A 113 4.23 -18.88 -11.70
N LEU A 114 5.15 -18.80 -12.65
CA LEU A 114 5.41 -19.91 -13.58
C LEU A 114 5.77 -21.22 -12.86
N ARG A 115 6.47 -21.14 -11.71
CA ARG A 115 6.78 -22.32 -10.88
C ARG A 115 5.52 -23.02 -10.38
N VAL A 116 4.51 -22.25 -9.98
CA VAL A 116 3.20 -22.79 -9.55
C VAL A 116 2.49 -23.43 -10.72
N ALA A 117 2.48 -22.77 -11.89
CA ALA A 117 1.87 -23.31 -13.10
C ALA A 117 2.47 -24.67 -13.51
N ILE A 118 3.80 -24.79 -13.51
CA ILE A 118 4.51 -26.05 -13.85
C ILE A 118 4.22 -27.14 -12.81
N ALA A 119 4.34 -26.82 -11.51
CA ALA A 119 4.03 -27.76 -10.43
C ALA A 119 2.58 -28.26 -10.51
N LYS A 120 1.64 -27.36 -10.81
CA LYS A 120 0.22 -27.69 -10.96
C LYS A 120 -0.02 -28.58 -12.17
N LEU A 121 0.57 -28.25 -13.31
CA LEU A 121 0.42 -29.01 -14.56
C LEU A 121 0.93 -30.45 -14.40
N LEU A 122 2.16 -30.62 -13.90
CA LEU A 122 2.75 -31.95 -13.71
C LEU A 122 2.04 -32.73 -12.60
N GLY A 123 1.77 -32.10 -11.45
CA GLY A 123 1.08 -32.74 -10.34
C GLY A 123 -0.33 -33.19 -10.71
N ALA A 124 -1.11 -32.32 -11.37
CA ALA A 124 -2.46 -32.67 -11.84
C ALA A 124 -2.41 -33.76 -12.91
N THR A 125 -1.40 -33.77 -13.79
CA THR A 125 -1.20 -34.83 -14.78
C THR A 125 -1.03 -36.19 -14.11
N LEU A 126 -0.15 -36.27 -13.10
CA LEU A 126 0.11 -37.51 -12.35
C LEU A 126 -1.12 -37.99 -11.59
N VAL A 127 -1.79 -37.10 -10.84
CA VAL A 127 -2.95 -37.47 -10.02
C VAL A 127 -4.16 -37.86 -10.87
N LEU A 128 -4.48 -37.09 -11.89
CA LEU A 128 -5.63 -37.39 -12.75
C LEU A 128 -5.35 -38.59 -13.66
N GLY A 129 -4.12 -38.73 -14.16
CA GLY A 129 -3.69 -39.91 -14.92
C GLY A 129 -3.65 -41.19 -14.08
N ALA A 130 -3.38 -41.09 -12.77
CA ALA A 130 -3.52 -42.21 -11.82
C ALA A 130 -4.97 -42.70 -11.66
N GLY A 131 -5.95 -41.92 -12.13
CA GLY A 131 -7.37 -42.29 -12.10
C GLY A 131 -8.13 -41.72 -10.90
N LEU A 132 -7.59 -40.72 -10.20
CA LEU A 132 -8.32 -40.06 -9.11
C LEU A 132 -9.55 -39.31 -9.66
N THR A 133 -10.68 -39.36 -8.96
CA THR A 133 -11.99 -38.82 -9.41
C THR A 133 -12.09 -37.29 -9.26
N LEU A 134 -11.05 -36.57 -9.70
CA LEU A 134 -11.00 -35.11 -9.77
C LEU A 134 -11.10 -34.61 -11.22
N GLY A 135 -11.27 -33.30 -11.39
CA GLY A 135 -11.35 -32.63 -12.69
C GLY A 135 -10.10 -31.82 -13.04
N ARG A 136 -9.72 -31.80 -14.32
CA ARG A 136 -8.63 -30.95 -14.83
C ARG A 136 -8.97 -29.45 -14.93
N ARG A 137 -10.25 -29.10 -14.86
CA ARG A 137 -10.76 -27.76 -15.20
C ARG A 137 -10.37 -26.66 -14.20
N ALA A 138 -10.47 -26.89 -12.89
CA ALA A 138 -9.99 -25.90 -11.92
C ALA A 138 -8.45 -25.70 -11.99
N PRO A 139 -7.64 -26.78 -12.16
CA PRO A 139 -6.23 -26.61 -12.47
C PRO A 139 -5.93 -25.74 -13.70
N THR A 140 -6.70 -25.83 -14.80
CA THR A 140 -6.45 -24.96 -15.96
C THR A 140 -6.72 -23.49 -15.67
N VAL A 141 -7.75 -23.18 -14.87
CA VAL A 141 -8.02 -21.81 -14.36
C VAL A 141 -6.81 -21.29 -13.56
N HIS A 142 -6.31 -22.09 -12.62
CA HIS A 142 -5.18 -21.69 -11.78
C HIS A 142 -3.88 -21.54 -12.57
N ILE A 143 -3.63 -22.44 -13.52
CA ILE A 143 -2.47 -22.37 -14.42
C ILE A 143 -2.54 -21.10 -15.28
N GLY A 144 -3.70 -20.80 -15.89
CA GLY A 144 -3.90 -19.59 -16.67
C GLY A 144 -3.69 -18.32 -15.86
N ALA A 145 -4.25 -18.26 -14.64
CA ALA A 145 -4.02 -17.17 -13.70
C ALA A 145 -2.54 -17.01 -13.30
N ALA A 146 -1.82 -18.12 -13.07
CA ALA A 146 -0.42 -18.11 -12.70
C ALA A 146 0.51 -17.70 -13.86
N LEU A 147 0.18 -18.10 -15.10
CA LEU A 147 0.88 -17.67 -16.30
C LEU A 147 0.67 -16.18 -16.57
N ALA A 148 -0.56 -15.69 -16.42
CA ALA A 148 -0.87 -14.27 -16.50
C ALA A 148 -0.13 -13.47 -15.43
N ALA A 149 -0.15 -13.92 -14.18
CA ALA A 149 0.59 -13.29 -13.07
C ALA A 149 2.09 -13.19 -13.37
N GLN A 150 2.68 -14.21 -14.01
CA GLN A 150 4.09 -14.21 -14.39
C GLN A 150 4.37 -13.24 -15.54
N LEU A 151 3.51 -13.22 -16.57
CA LEU A 151 3.68 -12.35 -17.73
C LEU A 151 3.60 -10.88 -17.31
N SER A 152 2.61 -10.53 -16.49
CA SER A 152 2.44 -9.18 -15.98
C SER A 152 3.51 -8.77 -14.95
N GLN A 153 4.33 -9.69 -14.44
CA GLN A 153 5.53 -9.36 -13.65
C GLN A 153 6.73 -8.98 -14.52
N TRP A 154 6.84 -9.56 -15.72
CA TRP A 154 7.93 -9.24 -16.67
C TRP A 154 7.77 -7.84 -17.25
N VAL A 155 6.55 -7.33 -17.25
CA VAL A 155 6.20 -6.00 -17.76
C VAL A 155 5.86 -5.10 -16.56
N PRO A 156 6.39 -3.87 -16.50
CA PRO A 156 6.07 -2.94 -15.43
C PRO A 156 4.62 -2.43 -15.59
N THR A 157 3.68 -3.16 -15.00
CA THR A 157 2.25 -2.85 -15.02
C THR A 157 1.75 -2.50 -13.63
N SER A 158 0.67 -1.72 -13.53
CA SER A 158 0.05 -1.38 -12.25
C SER A 158 -0.48 -2.62 -11.51
N PRO A 159 -0.61 -2.57 -10.16
CA PRO A 159 -1.25 -3.63 -9.40
C PRO A 159 -2.67 -3.92 -9.87
N GLU A 160 -3.41 -2.89 -10.26
CA GLU A 160 -4.75 -3.04 -10.83
C GLU A 160 -4.69 -3.77 -12.17
N HIS A 161 -3.89 -3.31 -13.14
CA HIS A 161 -3.70 -4.00 -14.42
C HIS A 161 -3.30 -5.46 -14.24
N ARG A 162 -2.38 -5.75 -13.31
CA ARG A 162 -1.97 -7.12 -12.98
C ARG A 162 -3.14 -7.96 -12.45
N ARG A 163 -3.98 -7.40 -11.61
CA ARG A 163 -5.21 -8.06 -11.11
C ARG A 163 -6.14 -8.42 -12.27
N GLN A 164 -6.33 -7.49 -13.21
CA GLN A 164 -7.16 -7.69 -14.41
C GLN A 164 -6.60 -8.78 -15.32
N MET A 165 -5.28 -8.78 -15.56
CA MET A 165 -4.61 -9.82 -16.35
C MET A 165 -4.70 -11.21 -15.69
N ILE A 166 -4.57 -11.30 -14.36
CA ILE A 166 -4.77 -12.55 -13.62
C ILE A 166 -6.19 -13.08 -13.82
N ALA A 167 -7.19 -12.21 -13.75
CA ALA A 167 -8.58 -12.55 -14.06
C ALA A 167 -8.76 -13.00 -15.51
N ALA A 168 -8.16 -12.30 -16.48
CA ALA A 168 -8.18 -12.69 -17.88
C ALA A 168 -7.53 -14.07 -18.13
N GLY A 169 -6.42 -14.36 -17.45
CA GLY A 169 -5.79 -15.67 -17.46
C GLY A 169 -6.65 -16.76 -16.82
N ALA A 170 -7.37 -16.45 -15.74
CA ALA A 170 -8.33 -17.36 -15.14
C ALA A 170 -9.51 -17.68 -16.08
N ALA A 171 -10.10 -16.65 -16.72
CA ALA A 171 -11.14 -16.81 -17.74
C ALA A 171 -10.66 -17.69 -18.90
N SER A 172 -9.47 -17.38 -19.42
CA SER A 172 -8.86 -18.15 -20.51
C SER A 172 -8.57 -19.60 -20.13
N GLY A 173 -8.06 -19.83 -18.92
CA GLY A 173 -7.85 -21.17 -18.39
C GLY A 173 -9.15 -21.98 -18.27
N LEU A 174 -10.27 -21.34 -17.91
CA LEU A 174 -11.58 -21.98 -17.91
C LEU A 174 -12.05 -22.28 -19.33
N ALA A 175 -11.96 -21.30 -20.22
CA ALA A 175 -12.41 -21.37 -21.60
C ALA A 175 -11.64 -22.39 -22.43
N ALA A 176 -10.31 -22.38 -22.38
CA ALA A 176 -9.46 -23.41 -23.00
C ALA A 176 -9.65 -24.78 -22.36
N GLY A 177 -10.03 -24.81 -21.08
CA GLY A 177 -10.51 -26.03 -20.45
C GLY A 177 -11.75 -26.53 -21.18
N PHE A 178 -12.87 -25.83 -21.02
CA PHE A 178 -14.19 -26.31 -21.41
C PHE A 178 -14.56 -26.19 -22.89
N GLY A 179 -13.84 -25.38 -23.65
CA GLY A 179 -14.29 -24.92 -24.97
C GLY A 179 -15.42 -23.88 -24.87
N THR A 180 -15.58 -23.21 -23.72
CA THR A 180 -16.72 -22.33 -23.43
C THR A 180 -16.25 -20.91 -23.07
N PRO A 181 -15.97 -20.04 -24.07
CA PRO A 181 -15.45 -18.71 -23.81
C PRO A 181 -16.39 -17.79 -23.01
N ILE A 182 -17.71 -17.86 -23.20
CA ILE A 182 -18.65 -16.95 -22.52
C ILE A 182 -18.73 -17.32 -21.03
N ALA A 183 -18.83 -18.61 -20.72
CA ALA A 183 -18.76 -19.13 -19.36
C ALA A 183 -17.44 -18.76 -18.65
N GLY A 184 -16.32 -18.74 -19.39
CA GLY A 184 -15.02 -18.29 -18.88
C GLY A 184 -15.08 -16.89 -18.28
N VAL A 185 -15.69 -15.96 -19.01
CA VAL A 185 -15.83 -14.56 -18.59
C VAL A 185 -16.82 -14.43 -17.43
N LEU A 186 -17.98 -15.07 -17.54
CA LEU A 186 -19.01 -15.02 -16.50
C LEU A 186 -18.54 -15.63 -15.19
N PHE A 187 -17.70 -16.67 -15.22
CA PHE A 187 -17.12 -17.24 -14.01
C PHE A 187 -16.23 -16.24 -13.26
N VAL A 188 -15.46 -15.41 -13.98
CA VAL A 188 -14.64 -14.37 -13.34
C VAL A 188 -15.54 -13.34 -12.67
N VAL A 189 -16.59 -12.91 -13.35
CA VAL A 189 -17.53 -11.90 -12.86
C VAL A 189 -18.34 -12.42 -11.68
N GLU A 190 -18.89 -13.63 -11.78
CA GLU A 190 -19.80 -14.21 -10.79
C GLU A 190 -19.07 -14.77 -9.56
N GLU A 191 -17.95 -15.48 -9.73
CA GLU A 191 -17.28 -16.19 -8.62
C GLU A 191 -15.94 -15.59 -8.17
N LEU A 192 -15.14 -14.99 -9.07
CA LEU A 192 -13.76 -14.60 -8.74
C LEU A 192 -13.59 -13.15 -8.28
N MET A 193 -14.13 -12.18 -9.01
CA MET A 193 -13.92 -10.75 -8.71
C MET A 193 -15.15 -10.04 -8.17
N ARG A 194 -16.36 -10.44 -8.60
CA ARG A 194 -17.61 -9.68 -8.33
C ARG A 194 -17.49 -8.19 -8.71
N ASP A 195 -16.59 -7.86 -9.63
CA ASP A 195 -16.29 -6.52 -10.15
C ASP A 195 -16.50 -6.54 -11.67
N VAL A 196 -17.16 -5.50 -12.20
CA VAL A 196 -17.59 -5.41 -13.60
C VAL A 196 -16.94 -4.20 -14.30
N SER A 197 -15.70 -3.87 -13.93
CA SER A 197 -14.98 -2.79 -14.62
C SER A 197 -14.84 -3.08 -16.13
N GLY A 198 -14.95 -2.03 -16.97
CA GLY A 198 -14.93 -2.20 -18.43
C GLY A 198 -13.66 -2.91 -18.94
N LEU A 199 -12.48 -2.52 -18.43
CA LEU A 199 -11.20 -3.10 -18.84
C LEU A 199 -11.04 -4.57 -18.41
N THR A 200 -11.54 -4.96 -17.23
CA THR A 200 -11.55 -6.38 -16.81
C THR A 200 -12.37 -7.24 -17.75
N LEU A 201 -13.54 -6.75 -18.15
CA LEU A 201 -14.45 -7.49 -19.02
C LEU A 201 -13.86 -7.63 -20.42
N GLU A 202 -13.36 -6.53 -21.00
CA GLU A 202 -12.73 -6.53 -22.33
C GLU A 202 -11.55 -7.51 -22.42
N THR A 203 -10.62 -7.44 -21.47
CA THR A 203 -9.41 -8.27 -21.47
C THR A 203 -9.74 -9.74 -21.17
N ALA A 204 -10.71 -10.01 -20.29
CA ALA A 204 -11.19 -11.37 -20.04
C ALA A 204 -11.88 -11.97 -21.28
N ILE A 205 -12.71 -11.20 -22.00
CA ILE A 205 -13.34 -11.65 -23.25
C ILE A 205 -12.28 -12.04 -24.28
N VAL A 206 -11.30 -11.16 -24.51
CA VAL A 206 -10.25 -11.40 -25.51
C VAL A 206 -9.42 -12.63 -25.12
N ALA A 207 -8.90 -12.72 -23.90
CA ALA A 207 -8.11 -13.87 -23.46
C ALA A 207 -8.91 -15.18 -23.47
N SER A 208 -10.19 -15.14 -23.08
CA SER A 208 -11.11 -16.27 -23.08
C SER A 208 -11.38 -16.79 -24.48
N PHE A 209 -11.73 -15.88 -25.41
CA PHE A 209 -11.95 -16.20 -26.82
C PHE A 209 -10.68 -16.76 -27.47
N THR A 210 -9.53 -16.10 -27.31
CA THR A 210 -8.26 -16.60 -27.85
C THR A 210 -7.91 -17.97 -27.28
N GLY A 211 -8.09 -18.18 -25.98
CA GLY A 211 -7.83 -19.47 -25.33
C GLY A 211 -8.70 -20.59 -25.89
N ALA A 212 -10.01 -20.35 -26.03
CA ALA A 212 -10.95 -21.30 -26.60
C ALA A 212 -10.62 -21.63 -28.07
N VAL A 213 -10.37 -20.62 -28.91
CA VAL A 213 -10.06 -20.79 -30.33
C VAL A 213 -8.74 -21.55 -30.52
N VAL A 214 -7.69 -21.19 -29.79
CA VAL A 214 -6.39 -21.89 -29.87
C VAL A 214 -6.53 -23.33 -29.40
N SER A 215 -7.30 -23.59 -28.34
CA SER A 215 -7.59 -24.95 -27.90
C SER A 215 -8.34 -25.74 -28.98
N LEU A 216 -9.29 -25.11 -29.67
CA LEU A 216 -10.06 -25.73 -30.74
C LEU A 216 -9.20 -26.03 -31.99
N LEU A 217 -8.32 -25.10 -32.39
CA LEU A 217 -7.46 -25.27 -33.57
C LEU A 217 -6.39 -26.36 -33.38
N LEU A 218 -5.84 -26.49 -32.16
CA LEU A 218 -4.81 -27.47 -31.84
C LEU A 218 -5.38 -28.85 -31.51
N GLU A 219 -6.67 -28.93 -31.17
CA GLU A 219 -7.39 -30.20 -31.13
C GLU A 219 -7.70 -30.62 -32.57
N SER A 220 -6.84 -31.48 -33.13
CA SER A 220 -7.02 -32.08 -34.46
C SER A 220 -8.46 -32.55 -34.65
N ALA A 221 -9.12 -31.98 -35.68
CA ALA A 221 -10.53 -32.13 -36.01
C ALA A 221 -11.15 -33.49 -35.66
N GLY A 222 -11.93 -33.52 -34.58
CA GLY A 222 -13.02 -34.46 -34.38
C GLY A 222 -14.30 -33.65 -34.21
N PRO A 223 -15.33 -33.83 -35.05
CA PRO A 223 -16.57 -33.10 -34.89
C PRO A 223 -17.24 -33.54 -33.59
N ILE A 224 -17.31 -32.67 -32.59
CA ILE A 224 -18.25 -32.84 -31.47
C ILE A 224 -19.61 -32.33 -31.96
N ILE A 225 -20.18 -33.00 -32.96
CA ILE A 225 -21.61 -32.94 -33.20
C ILE A 225 -22.12 -34.33 -32.86
N PRO A 226 -22.40 -34.63 -31.58
CA PRO A 226 -23.29 -35.74 -31.27
C PRO A 226 -24.61 -35.47 -32.00
N ALA A 227 -25.25 -36.54 -32.46
CA ALA A 227 -26.55 -36.50 -33.12
C ALA A 227 -27.53 -35.54 -32.42
N PRO A 228 -28.46 -34.88 -33.16
CA PRO A 228 -29.43 -33.97 -32.55
C PRO A 228 -30.20 -34.71 -31.45
N LEU A 229 -29.91 -34.36 -30.20
CA LEU A 229 -30.68 -34.82 -29.06
C LEU A 229 -32.04 -34.10 -29.15
N ASN A 230 -33.13 -34.87 -29.11
CA ASN A 230 -34.48 -34.32 -28.99
C ASN A 230 -34.63 -33.68 -27.61
N ILE A 231 -34.25 -32.41 -27.51
CA ILE A 231 -34.41 -31.59 -26.31
C ILE A 231 -35.78 -30.94 -26.39
N ASN A 232 -36.72 -31.50 -25.65
CA ASN A 232 -38.09 -31.01 -25.53
C ASN A 232 -38.32 -30.57 -24.08
N PHE A 233 -38.89 -29.38 -23.91
CA PHE A 233 -39.34 -28.89 -22.62
C PHE A 233 -40.86 -28.73 -22.66
N SER A 234 -41.53 -29.26 -21.64
CA SER A 234 -42.98 -29.17 -21.48
C SER A 234 -43.33 -28.59 -20.12
N ALA A 235 -44.39 -27.78 -20.05
CA ALA A 235 -44.85 -27.20 -18.79
C ALA A 235 -45.25 -28.26 -17.75
N ARG A 236 -45.66 -29.47 -18.18
CA ARG A 236 -45.99 -30.59 -17.28
C ARG A 236 -44.78 -31.14 -16.52
N GLU A 237 -43.58 -30.88 -17.02
CA GLU A 237 -42.32 -31.35 -16.44
C GLU A 237 -41.78 -30.41 -15.35
N ILE A 238 -42.33 -29.20 -15.21
CA ILE A 238 -41.86 -28.19 -14.25
C ILE A 238 -41.74 -28.75 -12.81
N PRO A 239 -42.73 -29.48 -12.25
CA PRO A 239 -42.59 -30.04 -10.90
C PRO A 239 -41.41 -30.98 -10.73
N LEU A 240 -41.03 -31.73 -11.77
CA LEU A 240 -39.92 -32.66 -11.73
C LEU A 240 -38.56 -31.94 -11.85
N TYR A 241 -38.49 -30.85 -12.60
CA TYR A 241 -37.30 -29.97 -12.59
C TYR A 241 -37.14 -29.24 -11.24
N LEU A 242 -38.25 -28.84 -10.59
CA LEU A 242 -38.21 -28.32 -9.21
C LEU A 242 -37.68 -29.37 -8.24
N LEU A 243 -38.17 -30.62 -8.34
CA LEU A 243 -37.67 -31.75 -7.55
C LEU A 243 -36.18 -32.01 -7.81
N LEU A 244 -35.75 -32.00 -9.07
CA LEU A 244 -34.35 -32.15 -9.45
C LEU A 244 -33.48 -31.05 -8.83
N GLY A 245 -33.93 -29.79 -8.90
CA GLY A 245 -33.25 -28.66 -8.29
C GLY A 245 -33.14 -28.81 -6.77
N PHE A 246 -34.22 -29.24 -6.11
CA PHE A 246 -34.22 -29.49 -4.67
C PHE A 246 -33.22 -30.60 -4.28
N LEU A 247 -33.26 -31.75 -4.97
CA LEU A 247 -32.34 -32.86 -4.73
C LEU A 247 -30.89 -32.47 -5.00
N ALA A 248 -30.63 -31.74 -6.09
CA ALA A 248 -29.30 -31.24 -6.44
C ALA A 248 -28.77 -30.28 -5.37
N GLY A 249 -29.62 -29.39 -4.86
CA GLY A 249 -29.29 -28.46 -3.78
C GLY A 249 -28.93 -29.19 -2.48
N MET A 250 -29.78 -30.12 -2.05
CA MET A 250 -29.57 -30.89 -0.82
C MET A 250 -28.32 -31.79 -0.90
N LEU A 251 -28.17 -32.55 -1.98
CA LEU A 251 -27.01 -33.44 -2.17
C LEU A 251 -25.72 -32.67 -2.40
N GLY A 252 -25.77 -31.50 -3.06
CA GLY A 252 -24.62 -30.62 -3.22
C GLY A 252 -24.16 -30.00 -1.90
N ALA A 253 -25.09 -29.60 -1.03
CA ALA A 253 -24.77 -29.15 0.32
C ALA A 253 -24.14 -30.26 1.16
N LEU A 254 -24.69 -31.49 1.11
CA LEU A 254 -24.12 -32.67 1.75
C LEU A 254 -22.70 -32.98 1.22
N PHE A 255 -22.48 -32.82 -0.08
CA PHE A 255 -21.18 -33.00 -0.72
C PHE A 255 -20.14 -32.00 -0.19
N ASN A 256 -20.49 -30.72 -0.13
CA ASN A 256 -19.63 -29.67 0.43
C ASN A 256 -19.30 -29.93 1.90
N TRP A 257 -20.30 -30.28 2.71
CA TRP A 257 -20.10 -30.65 4.11
C TRP A 257 -19.16 -31.85 4.25
N GLY A 258 -19.36 -32.88 3.42
CA GLY A 258 -18.51 -34.08 3.39
C GLY A 258 -17.05 -33.76 3.07
N ILE A 259 -16.79 -32.87 2.10
CA ILE A 259 -15.44 -32.40 1.78
C ILE A 259 -14.77 -31.78 3.00
N LEU A 260 -15.44 -30.83 3.67
CA LEU A 260 -14.88 -30.11 4.81
C LEU A 260 -14.68 -31.04 6.02
N PHE A 261 -15.62 -31.95 6.26
CA PHE A 261 -15.50 -32.97 7.30
C PHE A 261 -14.27 -33.86 7.06
N CYS A 262 -14.12 -34.43 5.86
CA CYS A 262 -12.96 -35.26 5.52
C CYS A 262 -11.64 -34.48 5.59
N MET A 263 -11.62 -33.22 5.15
CA MET A 263 -10.43 -32.35 5.30
C MET A 263 -10.04 -32.17 6.77
N ASN A 264 -11.01 -31.96 7.66
CA ASN A 264 -10.76 -31.80 9.09
C ASN A 264 -10.24 -33.10 9.73
N VAL A 265 -10.80 -34.25 9.36
CA VAL A 265 -10.27 -35.56 9.79
C VAL A 265 -8.82 -35.74 9.34
N GLN A 266 -8.52 -35.39 8.10
CA GLN A 266 -7.17 -35.58 7.56
C GLN A 266 -6.14 -34.62 8.15
N LYS A 267 -6.54 -33.39 8.50
CA LYS A 267 -5.71 -32.45 9.28
C LYS A 267 -5.36 -33.04 10.65
N ARG A 268 -6.28 -33.78 11.30
CA ARG A 268 -6.02 -34.46 12.59
C ARG A 268 -5.00 -35.60 12.48
N LEU A 269 -4.94 -36.29 11.33
CA LEU A 269 -4.01 -37.42 11.10
C LEU A 269 -2.54 -36.99 10.91
N ARG A 270 -2.24 -35.69 10.75
CA ARG A 270 -0.88 -35.12 10.64
C ARG A 270 0.05 -35.79 9.61
N LEU A 271 -0.50 -36.41 8.56
CA LEU A 271 0.29 -37.03 7.51
C LEU A 271 0.86 -35.97 6.55
N PRO A 272 2.11 -36.12 6.08
CA PRO A 272 2.69 -35.24 5.07
C PRO A 272 1.97 -35.41 3.73
N MET A 273 2.01 -34.37 2.90
CA MET A 273 1.25 -34.31 1.63
C MET A 273 1.45 -35.52 0.68
N PRO A 274 2.68 -36.04 0.47
CA PRO A 274 2.91 -37.20 -0.40
C PRO A 274 2.12 -38.42 0.04
N TRP A 275 2.23 -38.78 1.32
CA TRP A 275 1.52 -39.92 1.89
C TRP A 275 0.01 -39.73 1.88
N ARG A 276 -0.45 -38.50 2.15
CA ARG A 276 -1.86 -38.15 2.14
C ARG A 276 -2.50 -38.36 0.75
N VAL A 277 -1.82 -37.90 -0.30
CA VAL A 277 -2.28 -38.08 -1.70
C VAL A 277 -2.11 -39.53 -2.13
N GLY A 278 -0.97 -40.16 -1.83
CA GLY A 278 -0.68 -41.56 -2.18
C GLY A 278 -1.69 -42.55 -1.61
N LEU A 279 -2.01 -42.48 -0.32
CA LEU A 279 -2.97 -43.37 0.32
C LEU A 279 -4.38 -43.20 -0.26
N VAL A 280 -4.80 -41.96 -0.54
CA VAL A 280 -6.11 -41.71 -1.16
C VAL A 280 -6.16 -42.26 -2.59
N CYS A 281 -5.10 -42.08 -3.39
CA CYS A 281 -5.01 -42.71 -4.71
C CYS A 281 -5.04 -44.25 -4.63
N MET A 282 -4.41 -44.85 -3.62
CA MET A 282 -4.44 -46.30 -3.38
C MET A 282 -5.86 -46.79 -3.07
N ILE A 283 -6.56 -46.10 -2.15
CA ILE A 283 -7.93 -46.43 -1.76
C ILE A 283 -8.86 -46.27 -2.96
N SER A 284 -8.79 -45.15 -3.68
CA SER A 284 -9.60 -44.93 -4.89
C SER A 284 -9.30 -45.97 -5.96
N GLY A 285 -8.04 -46.33 -6.18
CA GLY A 285 -7.65 -47.40 -7.11
C GLY A 285 -8.22 -48.76 -6.73
N GLY A 286 -8.25 -49.09 -5.43
CA GLY A 286 -8.83 -50.33 -4.92
C GLY A 286 -10.35 -50.40 -5.11
N VAL A 287 -11.06 -49.32 -4.76
CA VAL A 287 -12.51 -49.24 -4.99
C VAL A 287 -12.84 -49.37 -6.48
N ILE A 288 -12.12 -48.65 -7.35
CA ILE A 288 -12.33 -48.71 -8.80
C ILE A 288 -11.99 -50.09 -9.37
N ALA A 289 -11.02 -50.81 -8.80
CA ALA A 289 -10.69 -52.16 -9.24
C ALA A 289 -11.81 -53.18 -8.98
N LEU A 290 -12.56 -53.00 -7.89
CA LEU A 290 -13.72 -53.83 -7.52
C LEU A 290 -14.98 -53.48 -8.31
N LEU A 291 -15.06 -52.26 -8.84
CA LEU A 291 -16.16 -51.82 -9.69
C LEU A 291 -16.09 -52.41 -11.11
N PRO A 292 -17.21 -52.43 -11.84
CA PRO A 292 -17.26 -52.92 -13.22
C PRO A 292 -16.19 -52.27 -14.12
N PRO A 293 -15.67 -52.98 -15.14
CA PRO A 293 -14.53 -52.51 -15.95
C PRO A 293 -14.69 -51.13 -16.59
N PHE A 294 -15.91 -50.71 -16.91
CA PHE A 294 -16.19 -49.39 -17.48
C PHE A 294 -15.88 -48.23 -16.51
N PHE A 295 -15.77 -48.47 -15.20
CA PHE A 295 -15.31 -47.48 -14.21
C PHE A 295 -13.81 -47.20 -14.27
N ARG A 296 -13.02 -48.07 -14.91
CA ARG A 296 -11.57 -47.95 -14.96
C ARG A 296 -11.12 -46.81 -15.86
N ASP A 297 -11.94 -46.43 -16.85
CA ASP A 297 -11.73 -45.26 -17.68
C ASP A 297 -12.65 -44.11 -17.26
N ASN A 298 -12.08 -43.15 -16.51
CA ASN A 298 -12.79 -41.95 -16.07
C ASN A 298 -13.17 -41.01 -17.22
N SER A 299 -12.52 -41.12 -18.40
CA SER A 299 -12.85 -40.32 -19.58
C SER A 299 -14.13 -40.83 -20.21
N GLY A 300 -14.14 -42.11 -20.61
CA GLY A 300 -15.29 -42.76 -21.23
C GLY A 300 -16.51 -42.81 -20.30
N LEU A 301 -16.34 -43.08 -19.00
CA LEU A 301 -17.45 -43.12 -18.05
C LEU A 301 -18.24 -41.79 -18.02
N ARG A 302 -17.57 -40.65 -18.15
CA ARG A 302 -18.24 -39.34 -18.15
C ARG A 302 -19.07 -39.13 -19.39
N GLU A 303 -18.61 -39.64 -20.54
CA GLU A 303 -19.35 -39.58 -21.79
C GLU A 303 -20.59 -40.47 -21.72
N PHE A 304 -20.45 -41.72 -21.25
CA PHE A 304 -21.58 -42.64 -21.03
C PHE A 304 -22.62 -42.11 -20.02
N LEU A 305 -22.18 -41.44 -18.95
CA LEU A 305 -23.07 -40.79 -17.97
C LEU A 305 -23.75 -39.53 -18.50
N VAL A 306 -23.30 -38.98 -19.64
CA VAL A 306 -23.92 -37.83 -20.31
C VAL A 306 -24.79 -38.27 -21.48
N THR A 307 -24.51 -39.41 -22.12
CA THR A 307 -25.33 -39.97 -23.22
C THR A 307 -26.46 -40.89 -22.74
N GLY A 308 -26.38 -41.41 -21.51
CA GLY A 308 -27.50 -42.16 -20.91
C GLY A 308 -27.61 -43.61 -21.38
N GLU A 309 -26.55 -44.16 -21.98
CA GLU A 309 -26.53 -45.52 -22.51
C GLU A 309 -26.47 -46.62 -21.44
N LEU A 310 -26.40 -46.23 -20.15
CA LEU A 310 -26.31 -47.12 -19.00
C LEU A 310 -27.65 -47.21 -18.28
N GLY A 311 -28.04 -48.41 -17.83
CA GLY A 311 -29.24 -48.58 -17.01
C GLY A 311 -29.16 -47.84 -15.66
N TRP A 312 -30.31 -47.45 -15.11
CA TRP A 312 -30.41 -46.63 -13.88
C TRP A 312 -29.62 -47.18 -12.68
N ARG A 313 -29.50 -48.51 -12.54
CA ARG A 313 -28.71 -49.16 -11.48
C ARG A 313 -27.22 -48.83 -11.58
N SER A 314 -26.67 -48.87 -12.79
CA SER A 314 -25.27 -48.57 -13.07
C SER A 314 -24.99 -47.07 -12.86
N ILE A 315 -25.94 -46.21 -13.22
CA ILE A 315 -25.85 -44.76 -12.99
C ILE A 315 -25.89 -44.45 -11.49
N LEU A 316 -26.78 -45.09 -10.73
CA LEU A 316 -26.84 -44.91 -9.27
C LEU A 316 -25.56 -45.38 -8.58
N LEU A 317 -25.03 -46.55 -8.97
CA LEU A 317 -23.75 -47.03 -8.48
C LEU A 317 -22.62 -46.03 -8.83
N ALA A 318 -22.64 -45.48 -10.05
CA ALA A 318 -21.65 -44.51 -10.47
C ALA A 318 -21.74 -43.20 -9.70
N PHE A 319 -22.95 -42.72 -9.44
CA PHE A 319 -23.20 -41.55 -8.61
C PHE A 319 -22.63 -41.74 -7.21
N VAL A 320 -23.00 -42.82 -6.51
CA VAL A 320 -22.53 -43.09 -5.14
C VAL A 320 -21.01 -43.25 -5.09
N ALA A 321 -20.44 -44.03 -6.01
CA ALA A 321 -19.00 -44.24 -6.08
C ALA A 321 -18.25 -42.92 -6.33
N HIS A 322 -18.66 -42.12 -7.32
CA HIS A 322 -18.02 -40.84 -7.61
C HIS A 322 -18.21 -39.83 -6.49
N PHE A 323 -19.40 -39.80 -5.87
CA PHE A 323 -19.70 -38.89 -4.76
C PHE A 323 -18.72 -39.12 -3.60
N CYS A 324 -18.58 -40.37 -3.13
CA CYS A 324 -17.67 -40.71 -2.04
C CYS A 324 -16.19 -40.56 -2.44
N LEU A 325 -15.80 -41.07 -3.61
CA LEU A 325 -14.41 -41.02 -4.06
C LEU A 325 -13.93 -39.59 -4.29
N THR A 326 -14.77 -38.70 -4.84
CA THR A 326 -14.39 -37.31 -5.05
C THR A 326 -14.24 -36.55 -3.74
N ILE A 327 -15.09 -36.81 -2.73
CA ILE A 327 -14.92 -36.24 -1.37
C ILE A 327 -13.55 -36.61 -0.80
N LEU A 328 -13.20 -37.91 -0.83
CA LEU A 328 -11.91 -38.41 -0.35
C LEU A 328 -10.76 -37.81 -1.16
N ALA A 329 -10.86 -37.83 -2.48
CA ALA A 329 -9.87 -37.31 -3.40
C ALA A 329 -9.56 -35.82 -3.15
N TYR A 330 -10.58 -34.98 -3.06
CA TYR A 330 -10.39 -33.54 -2.89
C TYR A 330 -9.84 -33.20 -1.51
N SER A 331 -10.29 -33.91 -0.47
CA SER A 331 -9.82 -33.70 0.91
C SER A 331 -8.30 -33.88 1.07
N SER A 332 -7.70 -34.80 0.29
CA SER A 332 -6.26 -35.07 0.27
C SER A 332 -5.38 -33.88 -0.11
N GLY A 333 -5.95 -32.80 -0.64
CA GLY A 333 -5.21 -31.65 -1.17
C GLY A 333 -4.48 -31.96 -2.47
N ALA A 334 -4.79 -33.10 -3.12
CA ALA A 334 -4.28 -33.43 -4.43
C ALA A 334 -4.65 -32.35 -5.47
N PRO A 335 -3.78 -32.10 -6.47
CA PRO A 335 -4.01 -31.11 -7.51
C PRO A 335 -5.15 -31.57 -8.43
N GLY A 336 -6.35 -31.04 -8.22
CA GLY A 336 -7.53 -31.38 -9.00
C GLY A 336 -8.76 -30.57 -8.58
N GLY A 337 -9.68 -30.38 -9.52
CA GLY A 337 -10.85 -29.53 -9.37
C GLY A 337 -12.16 -30.29 -9.14
N LEU A 338 -13.14 -29.60 -8.55
CA LEU A 338 -14.50 -30.11 -8.32
C LEU A 338 -15.44 -29.90 -9.51
N PHE A 339 -15.06 -29.07 -10.48
CA PHE A 339 -15.88 -28.72 -11.65
C PHE A 339 -16.41 -29.95 -12.40
N ALA A 340 -15.51 -30.79 -12.93
CA ALA A 340 -15.94 -31.94 -13.73
C ALA A 340 -16.72 -32.98 -12.90
N PRO A 341 -16.29 -33.36 -11.67
CA PRO A 341 -17.09 -34.23 -10.81
C PRO A 341 -18.49 -33.69 -10.51
N ALA A 342 -18.64 -32.39 -10.23
CA ALA A 342 -19.95 -31.79 -9.96
C ALA A 342 -20.89 -31.88 -11.18
N LEU A 343 -20.37 -31.61 -12.37
CA LEU A 343 -21.15 -31.73 -13.61
C LEU A 343 -21.58 -33.19 -13.88
N VAL A 344 -20.68 -34.15 -13.63
CA VAL A 344 -20.95 -35.59 -13.83
C VAL A 344 -21.95 -36.13 -12.81
N LEU A 345 -21.80 -35.76 -11.53
CA LEU A 345 -22.76 -36.12 -10.47
C LEU A 345 -24.13 -35.51 -10.76
N GLY A 346 -24.18 -34.26 -11.21
CA GLY A 346 -25.41 -33.62 -11.65
C GLY A 346 -26.06 -34.31 -12.84
N SER A 347 -25.27 -34.72 -13.84
CA SER A 347 -25.77 -35.50 -14.99
C SER A 347 -26.38 -36.83 -14.54
N ALA A 348 -25.70 -37.57 -13.67
CA ALA A 348 -26.19 -38.83 -13.15
C ALA A 348 -27.47 -38.67 -12.32
N LEU A 349 -27.55 -37.65 -11.46
CA LEU A 349 -28.76 -37.32 -10.71
C LEU A 349 -29.92 -36.95 -11.64
N GLY A 350 -29.65 -36.10 -12.64
CA GLY A 350 -30.61 -35.70 -13.65
C GLY A 350 -31.12 -36.88 -14.47
N TYR A 351 -30.26 -37.82 -14.86
CA TYR A 351 -30.68 -39.06 -15.53
C TYR A 351 -31.64 -39.89 -14.66
N ILE A 352 -31.34 -40.07 -13.38
CA ILE A 352 -32.19 -40.83 -12.46
C ILE A 352 -33.58 -40.17 -12.33
N VAL A 353 -33.64 -38.85 -12.21
CA VAL A 353 -34.91 -38.11 -12.16
C VAL A 353 -35.61 -38.10 -13.52
N GLY A 354 -34.86 -38.04 -14.63
CA GLY A 354 -35.39 -38.09 -15.99
C GLY A 354 -36.01 -39.44 -16.35
N GLU A 355 -35.41 -40.53 -15.90
CA GLU A 355 -36.03 -41.87 -15.98
C GLU A 355 -37.34 -41.88 -15.19
N LEU A 356 -37.35 -41.39 -13.94
CA LEU A 356 -38.59 -41.27 -13.16
C LEU A 356 -39.65 -40.41 -13.88
N ALA A 357 -39.23 -39.33 -14.53
CA ALA A 357 -40.09 -38.46 -15.31
C ALA A 357 -40.73 -39.23 -16.49
N GLY A 358 -39.94 -39.99 -17.24
CA GLY A 358 -40.44 -40.82 -18.34
C GLY A 358 -41.56 -41.77 -17.92
N TRP A 359 -41.48 -42.33 -16.71
CA TRP A 359 -42.52 -43.20 -16.15
C TRP A 359 -43.79 -42.44 -15.72
N VAL A 360 -43.64 -41.21 -15.22
CA VAL A 360 -44.76 -40.42 -14.67
C VAL A 360 -45.50 -39.63 -15.75
N THR A 361 -44.78 -38.94 -16.64
CA THR A 361 -45.37 -38.03 -17.63
C THR A 361 -45.51 -38.65 -19.01
N GLY A 362 -44.86 -39.79 -19.29
CA GLY A 362 -44.83 -40.43 -20.62
C GLY A 362 -44.09 -39.61 -21.69
N SER A 363 -43.56 -38.44 -21.31
CA SER A 363 -42.81 -37.50 -22.14
C SER A 363 -41.73 -36.87 -21.28
N GLY A 364 -40.47 -37.15 -21.60
CA GLY A 364 -39.32 -36.60 -20.90
C GLY A 364 -38.06 -37.23 -21.47
N ALA A 365 -37.24 -36.44 -22.15
CA ALA A 365 -35.93 -36.92 -22.58
C ALA A 365 -35.00 -36.93 -21.36
N ALA A 366 -34.62 -38.13 -20.90
CA ALA A 366 -33.72 -38.28 -19.73
C ALA A 366 -32.41 -37.48 -19.90
N THR A 367 -31.96 -37.31 -21.15
CA THR A 367 -30.83 -36.47 -21.53
C THR A 367 -31.02 -34.98 -21.20
N THR A 368 -32.24 -34.46 -21.28
CA THR A 368 -32.56 -33.05 -20.93
C THR A 368 -32.49 -32.85 -19.43
N TYR A 369 -33.03 -33.79 -18.64
CA TYR A 369 -32.91 -33.78 -17.19
C TYR A 369 -31.45 -33.94 -16.73
N ALA A 370 -30.67 -34.78 -17.39
CA ALA A 370 -29.25 -34.94 -17.10
C ALA A 370 -28.49 -33.61 -17.24
N LEU A 371 -28.72 -32.90 -18.33
CA LEU A 371 -28.10 -31.60 -18.57
C LEU A 371 -28.60 -30.52 -17.59
N ALA A 372 -29.90 -30.51 -17.27
CA ALA A 372 -30.45 -29.65 -16.22
C ALA A 372 -29.81 -29.95 -14.84
N GLY A 373 -29.65 -31.23 -14.50
CA GLY A 373 -29.03 -31.69 -13.27
C GLY A 373 -27.54 -31.36 -13.20
N MET A 374 -26.82 -31.42 -14.32
CA MET A 374 -25.44 -30.97 -14.46
C MET A 374 -25.28 -29.51 -14.01
N GLY A 375 -26.15 -28.61 -14.49
CA GLY A 375 -26.18 -27.21 -14.03
C GLY A 375 -26.60 -27.07 -12.57
N GLY A 376 -27.66 -27.79 -12.17
CA GLY A 376 -28.21 -27.74 -10.82
C GLY A 376 -27.20 -28.14 -9.74
N PHE A 377 -26.55 -29.30 -9.87
CA PHE A 377 -25.59 -29.79 -8.89
C PHE A 377 -24.32 -28.94 -8.86
N PHE A 378 -23.85 -28.48 -10.03
CA PHE A 378 -22.74 -27.53 -10.09
C PHE A 378 -23.05 -26.23 -9.34
N THR A 379 -24.27 -25.71 -9.50
CA THR A 379 -24.74 -24.50 -8.81
C THR A 379 -24.75 -24.70 -7.29
N ALA A 380 -25.21 -25.85 -6.80
CA ALA A 380 -25.21 -26.17 -5.36
C ALA A 380 -23.78 -26.19 -4.77
N VAL A 381 -22.83 -26.75 -5.51
CA VAL A 381 -21.44 -26.89 -5.06
C VAL A 381 -20.68 -25.56 -5.13
N VAL A 382 -20.75 -24.88 -6.28
CA VAL A 382 -19.90 -23.73 -6.61
C VAL A 382 -20.54 -22.37 -6.30
N ARG A 383 -21.89 -22.28 -6.24
CA ARG A 383 -22.65 -21.01 -6.09
C ARG A 383 -22.60 -20.05 -7.29
N ALA A 384 -22.39 -20.59 -8.49
CA ALA A 384 -22.36 -19.80 -9.73
C ALA A 384 -23.46 -20.25 -10.73
N PRO A 385 -24.75 -19.91 -10.48
CA PRO A 385 -25.87 -20.34 -11.31
C PRO A 385 -25.77 -19.87 -12.77
N VAL A 386 -25.38 -18.62 -13.02
CA VAL A 386 -25.33 -18.06 -14.38
C VAL A 386 -24.23 -18.75 -15.17
N THR A 387 -23.05 -18.91 -14.58
CA THR A 387 -21.93 -19.65 -15.15
C THR A 387 -22.35 -21.10 -15.46
N ALA A 388 -23.06 -21.78 -14.56
CA ALA A 388 -23.51 -23.15 -14.78
C ALA A 388 -24.40 -23.27 -16.02
N ILE A 389 -25.38 -22.37 -16.17
CA ILE A 389 -26.30 -22.32 -17.30
C ILE A 389 -25.52 -22.13 -18.60
N VAL A 390 -24.59 -21.17 -18.62
CA VAL A 390 -23.82 -20.85 -19.84
C VAL A 390 -22.83 -21.95 -20.19
N ILE A 391 -22.20 -22.63 -19.22
CA ILE A 391 -21.36 -23.82 -19.49
C ILE A 391 -22.18 -24.89 -20.21
N VAL A 392 -23.35 -25.26 -19.68
CA VAL A 392 -24.18 -26.33 -20.27
C VAL A 392 -24.71 -25.91 -21.64
N PHE A 393 -25.15 -24.65 -21.77
CA PHE A 393 -25.61 -24.07 -23.02
C PHE A 393 -24.53 -24.09 -24.10
N GLU A 394 -23.32 -23.59 -23.83
CA GLU A 394 -22.23 -23.57 -24.82
C GLU A 394 -21.77 -24.97 -25.23
N LEU A 395 -21.81 -25.95 -24.31
CA LEU A 395 -21.45 -27.34 -24.63
C LEU A 395 -22.45 -28.05 -25.56
N LYS A 396 -23.71 -27.58 -25.62
CA LYS A 396 -24.77 -28.21 -26.43
C LYS A 396 -25.32 -27.34 -27.55
N ALA A 397 -25.09 -26.04 -27.51
CA ALA A 397 -25.56 -25.05 -28.46
C ALA A 397 -27.08 -25.11 -28.75
N ASN A 398 -27.89 -25.44 -27.74
CA ASN A 398 -29.35 -25.54 -27.88
C ASN A 398 -30.07 -24.65 -26.85
N PHE A 399 -30.87 -23.69 -27.32
CA PHE A 399 -31.59 -22.75 -26.47
C PHE A 399 -32.74 -23.39 -25.66
N ASN A 400 -33.32 -24.51 -26.11
CA ASN A 400 -34.44 -25.17 -25.42
C ASN A 400 -34.07 -25.65 -24.01
N ILE A 401 -32.78 -25.81 -23.72
CA ILE A 401 -32.29 -26.28 -22.43
C ILE A 401 -32.12 -25.18 -21.40
N VAL A 402 -32.09 -23.92 -21.83
CA VAL A 402 -31.78 -22.78 -20.95
C VAL A 402 -32.87 -22.62 -19.89
N LEU A 403 -34.14 -22.76 -20.25
CA LEU A 403 -35.25 -22.60 -19.30
C LEU A 403 -35.29 -23.70 -18.21
N PRO A 404 -35.23 -25.01 -18.51
CA PRO A 404 -35.14 -26.03 -17.47
C PRO A 404 -33.86 -25.92 -16.63
N LEU A 405 -32.73 -25.47 -17.22
CA LEU A 405 -31.52 -25.15 -16.48
C LEU A 405 -31.73 -24.00 -15.50
N MET A 406 -32.30 -22.88 -15.93
CA MET A 406 -32.57 -21.72 -15.08
C MET A 406 -33.42 -22.11 -13.87
N LEU A 407 -34.49 -22.86 -14.10
CA LEU A 407 -35.37 -23.35 -13.04
C LEU A 407 -34.61 -24.25 -12.06
N THR A 408 -33.91 -25.25 -12.57
CA THR A 408 -33.17 -26.23 -11.75
C THR A 408 -32.04 -25.57 -10.96
N CYS A 409 -31.26 -24.69 -11.59
CA CYS A 409 -30.16 -23.94 -10.95
C CYS A 409 -30.68 -22.97 -9.88
N ALA A 410 -31.75 -22.22 -10.16
CA ALA A 410 -32.32 -21.28 -9.19
C ALA A 410 -32.81 -22.00 -7.92
N VAL A 411 -33.56 -23.09 -8.07
CA VAL A 411 -34.04 -23.88 -6.93
C VAL A 411 -32.88 -24.52 -6.18
N SER A 412 -31.92 -25.10 -6.91
CA SER A 412 -30.73 -25.72 -6.33
C SER A 412 -29.90 -24.71 -5.52
N TYR A 413 -29.73 -23.49 -6.04
CA TYR A 413 -29.07 -22.40 -5.34
C TYR A 413 -29.78 -22.06 -4.02
N LEU A 414 -31.09 -21.77 -4.07
CA LEU A 414 -31.89 -21.40 -2.89
C LEU A 414 -31.86 -22.49 -1.82
N VAL A 415 -32.03 -23.76 -2.21
CA VAL A 415 -32.03 -24.89 -1.28
C VAL A 415 -30.65 -25.05 -0.65
N ALA A 416 -29.61 -25.07 -1.47
CA ALA A 416 -28.27 -25.24 -0.95
C ALA A 416 -27.86 -24.06 -0.07
N GLU A 417 -28.27 -22.81 -0.37
CA GLU A 417 -27.87 -21.61 0.40
C GLU A 417 -28.48 -21.65 1.81
N ASN A 418 -29.73 -22.10 1.92
CA ASN A 418 -30.40 -22.28 3.20
C ASN A 418 -29.79 -23.41 4.06
N VAL A 419 -29.30 -24.48 3.43
CA VAL A 419 -28.74 -25.64 4.15
C VAL A 419 -27.26 -25.43 4.50
N PHE A 420 -26.49 -24.84 3.60
CA PHE A 420 -25.05 -24.64 3.73
C PHE A 420 -24.66 -23.31 3.08
N SER A 421 -24.72 -22.22 3.85
CA SER A 421 -24.44 -20.86 3.37
C SER A 421 -23.03 -20.74 2.77
N ARG A 422 -22.88 -19.87 1.76
CA ARG A 422 -21.61 -19.56 1.05
C ARG A 422 -21.13 -20.62 0.06
N SER A 423 -20.16 -20.25 -0.78
CA SER A 423 -19.55 -21.16 -1.74
C SER A 423 -18.51 -22.08 -1.09
N ILE A 424 -18.31 -23.27 -1.67
CA ILE A 424 -17.25 -24.18 -1.21
C ILE A 424 -15.88 -23.48 -1.24
N TYR A 425 -15.65 -22.56 -2.18
CA TYR A 425 -14.39 -21.85 -2.30
C TYR A 425 -14.16 -20.85 -1.16
N GLU A 426 -15.21 -20.22 -0.65
CA GLU A 426 -15.11 -19.36 0.54
C GLU A 426 -14.79 -20.18 1.80
N HIS A 427 -15.47 -21.31 2.00
CA HIS A 427 -15.16 -22.21 3.12
C HIS A 427 -13.73 -22.77 3.06
N LEU A 428 -13.22 -23.06 1.86
CA LEU A 428 -11.84 -23.51 1.67
C LEU A 428 -10.81 -22.41 1.99
N LEU A 429 -11.15 -21.15 1.74
CA LEU A 429 -10.34 -20.00 2.14
C LEU A 429 -10.35 -19.80 3.66
N ASP A 430 -11.53 -19.85 4.28
CA ASP A 430 -11.68 -19.79 5.73
C ASP A 430 -10.90 -20.91 6.42
N ALA A 431 -10.97 -22.14 5.89
CA ALA A 431 -10.21 -23.29 6.37
C ALA A 431 -8.69 -23.15 6.17
N SER A 432 -8.24 -22.19 5.36
CA SER A 432 -6.84 -21.83 5.14
C SER A 432 -6.43 -20.58 5.94
N GLY A 433 -7.33 -20.02 6.75
CA GLY A 433 -7.11 -18.80 7.55
C GLY A 433 -7.25 -17.50 6.76
N ILE A 434 -7.81 -17.54 5.55
CA ILE A 434 -8.07 -16.36 4.71
C ILE A 434 -9.57 -16.05 4.80
N HIS A 435 -9.92 -15.03 5.59
CA HIS A 435 -11.29 -14.56 5.69
C HIS A 435 -11.53 -13.45 4.68
N LEU A 436 -12.35 -13.75 3.67
CA LEU A 436 -12.88 -12.74 2.77
C LEU A 436 -14.08 -12.09 3.45
N SER A 437 -13.91 -10.91 4.05
CA SER A 437 -15.04 -10.12 4.52
C SER A 437 -15.86 -9.66 3.30
N GLU A 438 -17.15 -9.98 3.27
CA GLU A 438 -18.09 -9.44 2.26
C GLU A 438 -18.34 -7.93 2.43
N GLU A 439 -17.82 -7.34 3.50
CA GLU A 439 -17.85 -5.91 3.73
C GLU A 439 -17.01 -5.20 2.66
N VAL A 440 -17.69 -4.31 1.93
CA VAL A 440 -17.15 -3.30 1.00
C VAL A 440 -15.73 -2.96 1.42
N PRO A 441 -14.71 -3.14 0.56
CA PRO A 441 -13.32 -2.93 0.95
C PRO A 441 -13.24 -1.58 1.62
N VAL A 442 -12.94 -1.60 2.94
CA VAL A 442 -12.70 -0.42 3.75
C VAL A 442 -11.81 0.47 2.90
N ASN A 443 -12.41 1.57 2.43
CA ASN A 443 -11.93 2.41 1.34
C ASN A 443 -10.43 2.20 1.06
N ASP A 444 -10.10 1.37 0.06
CA ASP A 444 -8.73 1.31 -0.46
C ASP A 444 -8.46 2.65 -1.14
N PHE A 445 -8.15 3.64 -0.33
CA PHE A 445 -8.13 5.02 -0.75
C PHE A 445 -7.08 5.27 -1.82
N LEU A 446 -6.03 4.45 -1.82
CA LEU A 446 -4.97 4.46 -2.81
C LEU A 446 -5.48 4.14 -4.22
N SER A 447 -6.50 3.28 -4.37
CA SER A 447 -7.11 3.03 -5.68
C SER A 447 -8.18 4.04 -6.07
N LYS A 448 -8.75 4.78 -5.11
CA LYS A 448 -9.78 5.80 -5.38
C LYS A 448 -9.21 7.18 -5.69
N LEU A 449 -8.17 7.61 -4.96
CA LEU A 449 -7.51 8.88 -5.20
C LEU A 449 -6.61 8.80 -6.43
N LYS A 450 -6.58 9.89 -7.18
CA LYS A 450 -5.78 10.06 -8.39
C LYS A 450 -4.54 10.89 -8.09
N ALA A 451 -3.54 10.83 -8.98
CA ALA A 451 -2.35 11.66 -8.90
C ALA A 451 -2.72 13.14 -8.85
N ALA A 452 -3.73 13.58 -9.61
CA ALA A 452 -4.25 14.94 -9.59
C ALA A 452 -4.72 15.43 -8.21
N ASP A 453 -5.23 14.53 -7.36
CA ASP A 453 -5.79 14.88 -6.05
C ASP A 453 -4.71 15.16 -4.99
N VAL A 454 -3.47 14.70 -5.24
CA VAL A 454 -2.38 14.70 -4.26
C VAL A 454 -1.12 15.39 -4.77
N MET A 455 -0.90 15.47 -6.09
CA MET A 455 0.30 16.07 -6.68
C MET A 455 0.45 17.55 -6.30
N GLN A 456 1.70 18.00 -6.23
CA GLN A 456 2.03 19.42 -6.16
C GLN A 456 1.98 20.02 -7.56
N SER A 457 1.05 20.95 -7.81
CA SER A 457 0.87 21.59 -9.12
C SER A 457 1.92 22.68 -9.40
N GLN A 458 2.40 23.36 -8.36
CA GLN A 458 3.48 24.35 -8.49
C GLN A 458 4.83 23.63 -8.44
N VAL A 459 5.34 23.27 -9.61
CA VAL A 459 6.61 22.55 -9.74
C VAL A 459 7.74 23.51 -10.10
N GLU A 460 8.77 23.59 -9.26
CA GLU A 460 10.03 24.22 -9.64
C GLU A 460 10.71 23.38 -10.72
N SER A 461 10.92 23.95 -11.91
CA SER A 461 11.52 23.28 -13.07
C SER A 461 12.74 24.04 -13.58
N LEU A 462 13.67 23.32 -14.22
CA LEU A 462 14.88 23.90 -14.82
C LEU A 462 14.83 23.83 -16.35
N GLU A 463 15.35 24.86 -17.02
CA GLU A 463 15.47 24.87 -18.47
C GLU A 463 16.64 24.01 -18.96
N SER A 464 16.45 23.23 -20.04
CA SER A 464 17.45 22.26 -20.51
C SER A 464 18.78 22.89 -20.97
N HIS A 465 18.78 24.17 -21.30
CA HIS A 465 19.96 24.88 -21.82
C HIS A 465 20.80 25.54 -20.71
N LEU A 466 20.39 25.45 -19.43
CA LEU A 466 21.17 26.00 -18.31
C LEU A 466 22.53 25.30 -18.18
N THR A 467 23.56 26.06 -17.79
CA THR A 467 24.89 25.53 -17.47
C THR A 467 24.89 24.88 -16.09
N LEU A 468 25.81 23.93 -15.88
CA LEU A 468 25.95 23.20 -14.61
C LEU A 468 26.09 24.14 -13.41
N ASP A 469 26.85 25.24 -13.55
CA ASP A 469 27.03 26.23 -12.48
C ASP A 469 25.71 26.89 -12.04
N LYS A 470 24.90 27.34 -13.01
CA LYS A 470 23.57 27.90 -12.74
C LYS A 470 22.61 26.87 -12.16
N VAL A 471 22.72 25.61 -12.56
CA VAL A 471 21.94 24.51 -12.00
C VAL A 471 22.32 24.28 -10.53
N LEU A 472 23.61 24.22 -10.20
CA LEU A 472 24.08 24.09 -8.83
C LEU A 472 23.63 25.27 -7.95
N GLN A 473 23.66 26.49 -8.50
CA GLN A 473 23.12 27.68 -7.83
C GLN A 473 21.61 27.60 -7.61
N ALA A 474 20.83 27.18 -8.62
CA ALA A 474 19.38 27.01 -8.46
C ALA A 474 19.04 25.92 -7.43
N MET A 475 19.81 24.82 -7.42
CA MET A 475 19.63 23.71 -6.47
C MET A 475 20.08 24.05 -5.04
N SER A 476 21.01 24.98 -4.85
CA SER A 476 21.44 25.42 -3.51
C SER A 476 20.42 26.34 -2.83
N ILE A 477 19.66 27.10 -3.61
CA ILE A 477 18.61 28.01 -3.13
C ILE A 477 17.31 27.25 -2.85
N SER A 478 17.01 26.22 -3.65
CA SER A 478 15.76 25.46 -3.53
C SER A 478 15.80 24.37 -2.44
N ARG A 479 14.64 24.05 -1.88
CA ARG A 479 14.47 22.97 -0.88
C ARG A 479 14.38 21.58 -1.51
N HIS A 480 14.29 21.51 -2.84
CA HIS A 480 14.09 20.25 -3.55
C HIS A 480 15.42 19.62 -3.99
N ARG A 481 15.58 18.31 -3.76
CA ARG A 481 16.80 17.56 -4.14
C ARG A 481 16.77 17.05 -5.59
N GLY A 482 15.98 17.68 -6.44
CA GLY A 482 15.97 17.41 -7.87
C GLY A 482 14.70 17.87 -8.57
N PHE A 483 14.88 18.18 -9.84
CA PHE A 483 14.04 19.07 -10.61
C PHE A 483 13.68 18.42 -11.95
N PRO A 484 12.42 18.51 -12.39
CA PRO A 484 12.08 18.24 -13.76
C PRO A 484 12.76 19.28 -14.67
N VAL A 485 13.31 18.80 -15.79
CA VAL A 485 13.94 19.62 -16.81
C VAL A 485 12.94 19.81 -17.94
N VAL A 486 12.66 21.06 -18.28
CA VAL A 486 11.68 21.46 -19.29
C VAL A 486 12.34 22.20 -20.45
N GLU A 487 11.68 22.15 -21.61
CA GLU A 487 12.01 22.93 -22.80
C GLU A 487 10.68 23.41 -23.39
N ALA A 488 10.44 24.74 -23.38
CA ALA A 488 9.17 25.35 -23.80
C ALA A 488 7.92 24.72 -23.12
N GLY A 489 8.00 24.48 -21.81
CA GLY A 489 6.91 23.89 -21.01
C GLY A 489 6.73 22.37 -21.16
N LYS A 490 7.51 21.71 -22.02
CA LYS A 490 7.49 20.25 -22.18
C LYS A 490 8.57 19.58 -21.35
N LEU A 491 8.23 18.49 -20.68
CA LEU A 491 9.18 17.72 -19.88
C LEU A 491 10.16 16.95 -20.78
N VAL A 492 11.45 17.25 -20.67
CA VAL A 492 12.53 16.62 -21.45
C VAL A 492 13.47 15.75 -20.61
N GLY A 493 13.56 16.00 -19.30
CA GLY A 493 14.43 15.26 -18.41
C GLY A 493 14.09 15.43 -16.92
N ILE A 494 14.89 14.80 -16.07
CA ILE A 494 14.92 15.07 -14.63
C ILE A 494 16.37 15.09 -14.17
N VAL A 495 16.71 15.95 -13.22
CA VAL A 495 18.03 16.00 -12.60
C VAL A 495 17.90 15.89 -11.10
N THR A 496 18.73 15.08 -10.46
CA THR A 496 18.77 14.94 -9.00
C THR A 496 20.14 15.31 -8.45
N GLN A 497 20.19 15.65 -7.15
CA GLN A 497 21.44 15.98 -6.50
C GLN A 497 22.46 14.81 -6.57
N SER A 498 21.96 13.59 -6.51
CA SER A 498 22.74 12.35 -6.69
C SER A 498 23.28 12.17 -8.12
N ASP A 499 22.58 12.67 -9.14
CA ASP A 499 23.10 12.67 -10.51
C ASP A 499 24.27 13.65 -10.65
N LEU A 500 24.23 14.76 -9.91
CA LEU A 500 25.28 15.77 -9.91
C LEU A 500 26.53 15.35 -9.12
N SER A 501 26.36 14.63 -8.01
CA SER A 501 27.49 14.16 -7.19
C SER A 501 28.39 13.15 -7.91
N ASN A 502 27.88 12.47 -8.93
CA ASN A 502 28.61 11.47 -9.71
C ASN A 502 29.43 12.07 -10.86
N LEU A 503 29.38 13.39 -11.08
CA LEU A 503 29.94 14.00 -12.30
C LEU A 503 31.43 14.35 -12.24
N GLY A 504 32.08 14.31 -11.07
CA GLY A 504 33.52 14.63 -10.95
C GLY A 504 33.90 16.00 -11.51
N GLU A 505 35.20 16.28 -11.68
CA GLU A 505 35.77 17.52 -12.22
C GLU A 505 35.41 17.75 -13.72
N ARG A 506 34.13 17.88 -14.05
CA ARG A 506 33.67 18.33 -15.37
C ARG A 506 33.64 19.85 -15.41
N SER A 507 33.94 20.41 -16.59
CA SER A 507 33.94 21.85 -16.82
C SER A 507 32.57 22.49 -16.46
N PRO A 508 32.55 23.67 -15.83
CA PRO A 508 31.33 24.36 -15.38
C PRO A 508 30.36 24.75 -16.53
N ASP A 509 30.83 24.73 -17.78
CA ASP A 509 30.07 25.10 -18.97
C ASP A 509 29.22 23.98 -19.59
N VAL A 510 29.23 22.77 -19.01
CA VAL A 510 28.41 21.66 -19.53
C VAL A 510 26.92 21.99 -19.37
N SER A 511 26.15 21.81 -20.44
CA SER A 511 24.71 22.04 -20.46
C SER A 511 23.95 20.97 -19.67
N LEU A 512 22.89 21.36 -18.96
CA LEU A 512 21.99 20.47 -18.23
C LEU A 512 21.43 19.35 -19.11
N ARG A 513 21.22 19.61 -20.41
CA ARG A 513 20.76 18.61 -21.39
C ARG A 513 21.66 17.37 -21.48
N GLU A 514 22.96 17.52 -21.23
CA GLU A 514 23.94 16.44 -21.30
C GLU A 514 24.05 15.65 -19.98
N ILE A 515 23.52 16.21 -18.90
CA ILE A 515 23.66 15.70 -17.53
C ILE A 515 22.36 15.07 -17.04
N MET A 516 21.22 15.66 -17.40
CA MET A 516 19.91 15.20 -16.97
C MET A 516 19.65 13.74 -17.34
N THR A 517 18.87 13.04 -16.52
CA THR A 517 18.29 11.75 -16.93
C THR A 517 17.22 12.02 -17.99
N PRO A 518 17.44 11.63 -19.26
CA PRO A 518 16.53 11.98 -20.33
C PRO A 518 15.26 11.14 -20.24
N LYS A 519 14.12 11.77 -20.49
CA LYS A 519 12.80 11.11 -20.60
C LYS A 519 12.46 10.26 -19.34
N PRO A 520 12.21 10.92 -18.20
CA PRO A 520 11.86 10.27 -16.93
C PRO A 520 10.57 9.45 -17.05
N ILE A 521 10.34 8.57 -16.07
CA ILE A 521 9.06 7.88 -15.90
C ILE A 521 8.06 8.91 -15.37
N THR A 522 6.90 9.01 -16.01
CA THR A 522 5.83 9.95 -15.66
C THR A 522 4.50 9.23 -15.49
N VAL A 523 3.55 9.90 -14.83
CA VAL A 523 2.17 9.42 -14.65
C VAL A 523 1.18 10.45 -15.20
N GLN A 524 -0.03 10.01 -15.55
CA GLN A 524 -1.11 10.91 -15.94
C GLN A 524 -1.84 11.43 -14.67
N PRO A 525 -2.51 12.58 -14.73
CA PRO A 525 -3.29 13.10 -13.61
C PRO A 525 -4.32 12.10 -13.07
N GLU A 526 -4.88 11.24 -13.94
CA GLU A 526 -5.90 10.26 -13.61
C GLU A 526 -5.35 8.95 -13.04
N THR A 527 -4.02 8.77 -13.02
CA THR A 527 -3.39 7.56 -12.49
C THR A 527 -3.68 7.41 -10.99
N SER A 528 -4.07 6.22 -10.55
CA SER A 528 -4.38 5.96 -9.13
C SER A 528 -3.14 6.07 -8.23
N LEU A 529 -3.29 6.47 -6.96
CA LEU A 529 -2.15 6.54 -6.03
C LEU A 529 -1.50 5.17 -5.77
N SER A 530 -2.27 4.08 -5.83
CA SER A 530 -1.73 2.72 -5.77
C SER A 530 -0.73 2.45 -6.89
N ASP A 531 -1.00 2.95 -8.09
CA ASP A 531 -0.12 2.79 -9.25
C ASP A 531 1.11 3.70 -9.12
N VAL A 532 0.92 4.92 -8.63
CA VAL A 532 2.01 5.86 -8.33
C VAL A 532 2.98 5.25 -7.30
N LEU A 533 2.47 4.73 -6.18
CA LEU A 533 3.29 4.07 -5.16
C LEU A 533 4.03 2.85 -5.70
N TYR A 534 3.33 2.03 -6.49
CA TYR A 534 3.94 0.87 -7.13
C TYR A 534 5.13 1.28 -8.01
N LEU A 535 4.98 2.31 -8.86
CA LEU A 535 6.05 2.81 -9.71
C LEU A 535 7.22 3.38 -8.88
N LEU A 536 6.93 4.17 -7.83
CA LEU A 536 7.94 4.70 -6.91
C LEU A 536 8.75 3.58 -6.24
N ASN A 537 8.12 2.47 -5.85
CA ASN A 537 8.80 1.34 -5.21
C ASN A 537 9.55 0.47 -6.23
N ARG A 538 8.88 0.09 -7.33
CA ARG A 538 9.43 -0.81 -8.35
C ARG A 538 10.70 -0.29 -8.99
N TYR A 539 10.74 1.02 -9.27
CA TYR A 539 11.88 1.70 -9.89
C TYR A 539 12.80 2.39 -8.88
N GLN A 540 12.52 2.25 -7.58
CA GLN A 540 13.25 2.93 -6.50
C GLN A 540 13.37 4.44 -6.73
N LEU A 541 12.29 5.05 -7.23
CA LEU A 541 12.21 6.48 -7.47
C LEU A 541 11.72 7.20 -6.21
N SER A 542 12.26 8.40 -5.98
CA SER A 542 11.82 9.27 -4.89
C SER A 542 10.62 10.15 -5.27
N ARG A 543 10.45 10.42 -6.57
CA ARG A 543 9.43 11.34 -7.12
C ARG A 543 9.05 10.95 -8.54
N LEU A 544 7.84 11.28 -8.95
CA LEU A 544 7.31 11.08 -10.29
C LEU A 544 6.72 12.39 -10.82
N PRO A 545 7.18 12.90 -11.97
CA PRO A 545 6.50 13.98 -12.67
C PRO A 545 5.13 13.51 -13.16
N VAL A 546 4.12 14.37 -12.99
CA VAL A 546 2.77 14.20 -13.52
C VAL A 546 2.65 15.04 -14.79
N THR A 547 2.26 14.41 -15.89
CA THR A 547 2.26 15.05 -17.22
C THR A 547 0.96 14.78 -17.96
N GLU A 548 0.36 15.81 -18.53
CA GLU A 548 -0.67 15.68 -19.57
C GLU A 548 0.04 15.67 -20.94
N GLY A 549 0.12 14.48 -21.55
CA GLY A 549 0.92 14.28 -22.76
C GLY A 549 2.42 14.52 -22.53
N HIS A 550 2.92 15.70 -22.91
CA HIS A 550 4.32 16.11 -22.70
C HIS A 550 4.46 17.34 -21.78
N ILE A 551 3.36 17.94 -21.36
CA ILE A 551 3.36 19.14 -20.53
C ILE A 551 3.41 18.71 -19.06
N LEU A 552 4.29 19.33 -18.29
CA LEU A 552 4.40 19.09 -16.86
C LEU A 552 3.25 19.81 -16.14
N VAL A 553 2.42 19.05 -15.42
CA VAL A 553 1.26 19.59 -14.67
C VAL A 553 1.39 19.41 -13.16
N GLY A 554 2.31 18.56 -12.71
CA GLY A 554 2.59 18.40 -11.29
C GLY A 554 3.78 17.47 -11.01
N ILE A 555 4.09 17.31 -9.74
CA ILE A 555 5.03 16.30 -9.25
C ILE A 555 4.45 15.62 -8.01
N ILE A 556 4.67 14.32 -7.87
CA ILE A 556 4.18 13.54 -6.74
C ILE A 556 5.30 12.72 -6.10
N THR A 557 5.35 12.71 -4.77
CA THR A 557 6.37 12.01 -3.98
C THR A 557 5.72 11.01 -3.01
N ARG A 558 6.52 10.11 -2.44
CA ARG A 558 6.04 9.19 -1.39
C ARG A 558 5.46 9.95 -0.19
N THR A 559 6.07 11.08 0.16
CA THR A 559 5.64 11.93 1.27
C THR A 559 4.25 12.50 1.04
N ASP A 560 3.94 12.96 -0.18
CA ASP A 560 2.61 13.49 -0.51
C ASP A 560 1.52 12.43 -0.34
N ILE A 561 1.82 11.18 -0.75
CA ILE A 561 0.89 10.06 -0.63
C ILE A 561 0.69 9.66 0.83
N ILE A 562 1.75 9.62 1.63
CA ILE A 562 1.66 9.37 3.08
C ILE A 562 0.86 10.48 3.78
N GLN A 563 1.03 11.74 3.39
CA GLN A 563 0.24 12.84 3.93
C GLN A 563 -1.24 12.72 3.55
N ALA A 564 -1.54 12.31 2.31
CA ALA A 564 -2.91 12.02 1.89
C ALA A 564 -3.53 10.86 2.69
N GLU A 565 -2.76 9.79 2.94
CA GLU A 565 -3.17 8.65 3.78
C GLU A 565 -3.47 9.08 5.23
N VAL A 566 -2.56 9.85 5.84
CA VAL A 566 -2.74 10.38 7.20
C VAL A 566 -3.98 11.28 7.28
N LYS A 567 -4.22 12.11 6.26
CA LYS A 567 -5.41 12.97 6.16
C LYS A 567 -6.70 12.16 6.08
N GLN A 568 -6.66 10.97 5.51
CA GLN A 568 -7.82 10.11 5.32
C GLN A 568 -8.08 9.15 6.49
N LEU A 569 -7.02 8.56 7.06
CA LEU A 569 -7.06 7.81 8.32
C LEU A 569 -7.47 8.71 9.50
N GLY A 570 -7.15 10.00 9.41
CA GLY A 570 -7.60 11.01 10.36
C GLY A 570 -9.11 11.29 10.35
N GLY A 571 -9.87 10.69 9.41
CA GLY A 571 -11.30 10.96 9.22
C GLY A 571 -11.50 12.38 8.72
N GLY A 572 -11.73 12.52 7.41
CA GLY A 572 -11.96 13.76 6.69
C GLY A 572 -12.23 15.02 7.53
N THR A 573 -11.16 15.75 7.84
CA THR A 573 -11.24 17.20 7.96
C THR A 573 -10.44 17.78 6.81
N GLN A 574 -11.19 18.23 5.79
CA GLN A 574 -10.79 19.40 5.01
C GLN A 574 -10.17 20.43 5.95
N GLY A 575 -9.20 21.21 5.46
CA GLY A 575 -8.45 22.25 6.17
C GLY A 575 -9.31 23.24 6.96
N THR A 576 -9.91 22.76 8.03
CA THR A 576 -10.56 23.51 9.08
C THR A 576 -9.47 23.72 10.09
N LYS A 577 -9.13 24.98 10.31
CA LYS A 577 -8.27 25.37 11.43
C LYS A 577 -8.78 24.64 12.68
N PRO A 578 -7.89 24.12 13.55
CA PRO A 578 -8.32 23.56 14.82
C PRO A 578 -9.25 24.56 15.53
N PRO A 579 -10.29 24.09 16.26
CA PRO A 579 -11.21 24.97 16.94
C PRO A 579 -10.41 25.94 17.84
N PRO A 580 -10.82 27.23 17.91
CA PRO A 580 -10.06 28.24 18.61
C PRO A 580 -9.88 27.87 20.07
N SER A 581 -8.74 28.26 20.65
CA SER A 581 -8.46 27.97 22.05
C SER A 581 -9.41 28.72 22.99
N TYR A 582 -9.85 28.04 24.05
CA TYR A 582 -10.83 28.55 25.01
C TYR A 582 -10.15 29.07 26.28
N VAL A 583 -10.55 30.24 26.78
CA VAL A 583 -9.93 30.88 27.96
C VAL A 583 -10.69 30.46 29.22
N VAL A 584 -10.04 29.74 30.13
CA VAL A 584 -10.66 29.23 31.37
C VAL A 584 -10.29 30.04 32.61
N TYR A 585 -9.23 30.84 32.54
CA TYR A 585 -8.83 31.78 33.59
C TYR A 585 -8.07 32.94 32.96
N GLN A 586 -8.31 34.14 33.46
CA GLN A 586 -7.59 35.33 33.02
C GLN A 586 -7.57 36.39 34.11
N THR A 587 -6.45 37.09 34.23
CA THR A 587 -6.31 38.33 35.00
C THR A 587 -5.66 39.41 34.15
N ARG A 588 -5.99 40.66 34.46
CA ARG A 588 -5.51 41.84 33.74
C ARG A 588 -4.94 42.85 34.72
N SER A 589 -3.80 43.43 34.35
CA SER A 589 -3.23 44.61 35.01
C SER A 589 -3.47 45.86 34.14
N PRO A 590 -3.34 47.09 34.67
CA PRO A 590 -3.42 48.30 33.86
C PRO A 590 -2.42 48.28 32.70
N ALA A 591 -2.89 48.57 31.48
CA ALA A 591 -2.08 48.49 30.27
C ALA A 591 -1.31 49.80 30.04
N LEU A 592 -0.19 49.97 30.75
CA LEU A 592 0.62 51.19 30.77
C LEU A 592 1.93 51.09 29.96
N GLY A 593 2.20 49.95 29.31
CA GLY A 593 3.46 49.69 28.62
C GLY A 593 3.44 49.98 27.12
N ASN A 594 4.63 50.14 26.53
CA ASN A 594 4.85 50.40 25.10
C ASN A 594 4.86 49.13 24.22
N GLY A 595 4.61 47.96 24.80
CA GLY A 595 4.67 46.67 24.14
C GLY A 595 4.43 45.52 25.12
N ARG A 596 4.41 44.28 24.61
CA ARG A 596 4.13 43.09 25.42
C ARG A 596 5.10 41.94 25.17
N ILE A 597 5.52 41.30 26.26
CA ILE A 597 6.29 40.06 26.26
C ILE A 597 5.36 38.90 26.59
N LEU A 598 5.25 37.90 25.71
CA LEU A 598 4.54 36.66 25.99
C LEU A 598 5.48 35.65 26.63
N LEU A 599 5.06 35.08 27.74
CA LEU A 599 5.77 34.05 28.48
C LEU A 599 4.90 32.77 28.56
N PRO A 600 5.08 31.80 27.65
CA PRO A 600 4.45 30.50 27.74
C PRO A 600 5.05 29.70 28.91
N LEU A 601 4.24 29.35 29.90
CA LEU A 601 4.65 28.67 31.12
C LEU A 601 4.15 27.22 31.11
N SER A 602 5.07 26.30 30.82
CA SER A 602 4.81 24.85 30.84
C SER A 602 5.29 24.17 32.12
N ASP A 603 6.39 24.67 32.69
CA ASP A 603 7.11 24.05 33.80
C ASP A 603 7.18 25.03 35.00
N PRO A 604 6.60 24.70 36.16
CA PRO A 604 6.60 25.57 37.34
C PRO A 604 7.99 25.88 37.89
N GLU A 605 8.97 24.99 37.70
CA GLU A 605 10.33 25.17 38.22
C GLU A 605 11.08 26.24 37.42
N MET A 606 10.99 26.19 36.10
CA MET A 606 11.63 27.17 35.21
C MET A 606 10.88 28.51 35.11
N ALA A 607 9.60 28.53 35.50
CA ALA A 607 8.74 29.71 35.35
C ALA A 607 9.28 30.97 36.05
N ALA A 608 9.81 30.83 37.27
CA ALA A 608 10.36 31.96 38.03
C ALA A 608 11.61 32.55 37.35
N THR A 609 12.50 31.68 36.87
CA THR A 609 13.74 32.03 36.17
C THR A 609 13.46 32.74 34.85
N LEU A 610 12.54 32.20 34.05
CA LEU A 610 12.12 32.84 32.80
C LEU A 610 11.42 34.18 33.05
N PHE A 611 10.61 34.28 34.10
CA PHE A 611 9.95 35.52 34.49
C PHE A 611 10.98 36.60 34.87
N GLN A 612 12.06 36.24 35.56
CA GLN A 612 13.15 37.17 35.89
C GLN A 612 13.82 37.74 34.64
N ILE A 613 14.08 36.91 33.62
CA ILE A 613 14.63 37.36 32.33
C ILE A 613 13.61 38.26 31.59
N ALA A 614 12.33 37.87 31.55
CA ALA A 614 11.29 38.68 30.94
C ALA A 614 11.13 40.04 31.66
N ALA A 615 11.23 40.06 32.98
CA ALA A 615 11.10 41.26 33.81
C ALA A 615 12.18 42.30 33.54
N THR A 616 13.41 41.89 33.26
CA THR A 616 14.51 42.84 32.98
C THR A 616 14.38 43.46 31.60
N ILE A 617 13.99 42.67 30.60
CA ILE A 617 13.61 43.18 29.27
C ILE A 617 12.43 44.13 29.39
N ALA A 618 11.40 43.75 30.16
CA ALA A 618 10.20 44.54 30.36
C ALA A 618 10.49 45.90 31.01
N ARG A 619 11.30 45.95 32.07
CA ARG A 619 11.71 47.22 32.71
C ARG A 619 12.53 48.11 31.79
N HIS A 620 13.41 47.52 30.98
CA HIS A 620 14.25 48.27 30.06
C HIS A 620 13.45 48.88 28.90
N ARG A 621 12.47 48.13 28.35
CA ARG A 621 11.67 48.57 27.19
C ARG A 621 10.32 49.18 27.58
N HIS A 622 10.03 49.29 28.88
CA HIS A 622 8.71 49.66 29.40
C HIS A 622 7.59 48.76 28.84
N TYR A 623 7.82 47.45 28.76
CA TYR A 623 6.84 46.47 28.28
C TYR A 623 6.05 45.85 29.45
N GLU A 624 4.90 45.28 29.11
CA GLU A 624 4.10 44.44 29.99
C GLU A 624 4.43 42.97 29.78
N ILE A 625 4.10 42.12 30.75
CA ILE A 625 4.29 40.67 30.64
C ILE A 625 2.92 39.99 30.57
N GLU A 626 2.71 39.15 29.55
CA GLU A 626 1.56 38.26 29.41
C GLU A 626 2.03 36.82 29.70
N CYS A 627 1.66 36.26 30.85
CA CYS A 627 1.93 34.87 31.19
C CYS A 627 0.80 33.97 30.67
N LEU A 628 1.15 32.95 29.89
CA LEU A 628 0.18 32.04 29.28
C LEU A 628 0.48 30.60 29.67
N GLN A 629 -0.53 29.87 30.14
CA GLN A 629 -0.46 28.42 30.26
C GLN A 629 -1.53 27.76 29.40
N VAL A 630 -1.13 26.79 28.58
CA VAL A 630 -2.05 26.04 27.69
C VAL A 630 -2.22 24.62 28.21
N ILE A 631 -3.46 24.26 28.54
CA ILE A 631 -3.86 22.89 28.90
C ILE A 631 -4.27 22.18 27.61
N LYS A 632 -3.49 21.17 27.21
CA LYS A 632 -3.73 20.40 26.01
C LYS A 632 -4.84 19.36 26.26
N ILE A 633 -5.83 19.30 25.37
CA ILE A 633 -6.92 18.31 25.40
C ILE A 633 -6.90 17.39 24.16
N PRO A 634 -7.53 16.21 24.23
CA PRO A 634 -7.66 15.32 23.08
C PRO A 634 -8.39 15.97 21.90
N ARG A 635 -8.02 15.60 20.66
CA ARG A 635 -8.61 16.15 19.42
C ARG A 635 -10.12 15.87 19.24
N HIS A 636 -10.68 14.91 19.96
CA HIS A 636 -12.10 14.57 19.90
C HIS A 636 -12.97 15.41 20.86
N GLN A 637 -12.40 16.29 21.68
CA GLN A 637 -13.12 17.18 22.59
C GLN A 637 -12.98 18.64 22.16
N PHE A 638 -14.07 19.41 22.17
CA PHE A 638 -14.01 20.84 21.89
C PHE A 638 -13.42 21.62 23.09
N PRO A 639 -12.52 22.59 22.86
CA PRO A 639 -11.93 23.39 23.94
C PRO A 639 -12.93 24.06 24.89
N SER A 640 -14.11 24.46 24.39
CA SER A 640 -15.18 25.08 25.17
C SER A 640 -15.97 24.11 26.07
N GLU A 641 -15.91 22.81 25.79
CA GLU A 641 -16.70 21.79 26.48
C GLU A 641 -15.84 20.93 27.43
N ALA A 642 -14.51 21.02 27.29
CA ALA A 642 -13.58 20.22 28.07
C ALA A 642 -13.57 20.64 29.55
N ARG A 643 -13.81 19.66 30.43
CA ARG A 643 -13.67 19.84 31.88
C ARG A 643 -12.19 19.68 32.24
N VAL A 644 -11.57 20.77 32.69
CA VAL A 644 -10.14 20.80 33.06
C VAL A 644 -9.95 21.28 34.49
N GLU A 645 -9.03 20.65 35.21
CA GLU A 645 -8.60 21.10 36.53
C GLU A 645 -7.58 22.23 36.39
N VAL A 646 -7.89 23.40 36.94
CA VAL A 646 -7.07 24.61 36.80
C VAL A 646 -6.34 25.01 38.09
N HIS A 647 -6.38 24.19 39.14
CA HIS A 647 -5.85 24.56 40.46
C HIS A 647 -4.34 24.87 40.42
N HIS A 648 -3.54 23.96 39.86
CA HIS A 648 -2.09 24.17 39.72
C HIS A 648 -1.76 25.36 38.81
N SER A 649 -2.47 25.49 37.69
CA SER A 649 -2.27 26.57 36.74
C SER A 649 -2.56 27.94 37.35
N ARG A 650 -3.66 28.07 38.10
CA ARG A 650 -4.01 29.30 38.83
C ARG A 650 -2.96 29.65 39.87
N LYS A 651 -2.47 28.67 40.63
CA LYS A 651 -1.40 28.89 41.63
C LYS A 651 -0.12 29.42 40.98
N LEU A 652 0.24 28.89 39.81
CA LEU A 652 1.38 29.37 39.03
C LEU A 652 1.16 30.81 38.54
N MET A 653 0.00 31.12 37.96
CA MET A 653 -0.34 32.47 37.51
C MET A 653 -0.32 33.49 38.65
N GLN A 654 -0.90 33.16 39.80
CA GLN A 654 -0.87 34.03 40.99
C GLN A 654 0.55 34.28 41.49
N ARG A 655 1.45 33.29 41.38
CA ARG A 655 2.87 33.48 41.72
C ARG A 655 3.52 34.51 40.78
N MET A 656 3.23 34.46 39.48
CA MET A 656 3.77 35.42 38.50
C MET A 656 3.27 36.85 38.77
N GLU A 657 1.98 37.00 39.11
CA GLU A 657 1.44 38.32 39.49
C GLU A 657 2.12 38.90 40.73
N ARG A 658 2.37 38.08 41.76
CA ARG A 658 3.07 38.53 42.97
C ARG A 658 4.49 38.99 42.63
N LEU A 659 5.21 38.23 41.80
CA LEU A 659 6.54 38.63 41.32
C LEU A 659 6.48 39.95 40.53
N GLY A 660 5.48 40.11 39.67
CA GLY A 660 5.23 41.35 38.93
C GLY A 660 5.02 42.56 39.85
N ARG A 661 4.19 42.42 40.89
CA ARG A 661 3.95 43.48 41.89
C ARG A 661 5.22 43.86 42.63
N HIS A 662 6.03 42.89 43.04
CA HIS A 662 7.32 43.15 43.70
C HIS A 662 8.30 43.91 42.80
N LEU A 663 8.27 43.64 41.49
CA LEU A 663 9.14 44.29 40.51
C LEU A 663 8.55 45.56 39.89
N ASN A 664 7.34 45.94 40.28
CA ASN A 664 6.55 47.05 39.70
C ASN A 664 6.37 46.92 38.18
N ILE A 665 5.99 45.73 37.72
CA ILE A 665 5.73 45.41 36.30
C ILE A 665 4.28 44.96 36.16
N ALA A 666 3.57 45.50 35.16
CA ALA A 666 2.23 45.05 34.83
C ALA A 666 2.27 43.61 34.27
N VAL A 667 1.63 42.69 34.99
CA VAL A 667 1.53 41.26 34.61
C VAL A 667 0.09 40.91 34.32
N HIS A 668 -0.15 40.36 33.14
CA HIS A 668 -1.41 39.74 32.74
C HIS A 668 -1.23 38.24 32.75
N THR A 669 -2.22 37.48 33.20
CA THR A 669 -2.13 36.02 33.21
C THR A 669 -3.31 35.39 32.52
N GLN A 670 -3.08 34.25 31.87
CA GLN A 670 -4.11 33.54 31.14
C GLN A 670 -3.87 32.02 31.18
N VAL A 671 -4.93 31.26 31.40
CA VAL A 671 -4.96 29.81 31.19
C VAL A 671 -5.93 29.51 30.07
N ARG A 672 -5.43 28.84 29.02
CA ARG A 672 -6.22 28.44 27.85
C ARG A 672 -6.30 26.92 27.74
N VAL A 673 -7.36 26.43 27.16
CA VAL A 673 -7.57 25.03 26.78
C VAL A 673 -7.51 24.96 25.26
N ALA A 674 -6.73 24.00 24.72
CA ALA A 674 -6.57 23.87 23.28
C ALA A 674 -6.25 22.43 22.87
N GLN A 675 -6.57 22.07 21.62
CA GLN A 675 -6.15 20.79 21.03
C GLN A 675 -4.68 20.84 20.56
N ASP A 676 -4.20 22.04 20.22
CA ASP A 676 -2.82 22.31 19.82
C ASP A 676 -2.23 23.48 20.61
N THR A 677 -1.10 23.24 21.28
CA THR A 677 -0.42 24.23 22.13
C THR A 677 0.19 25.35 21.30
N ALA A 678 0.83 25.04 20.17
CA ALA A 678 1.52 26.04 19.35
C ALA A 678 0.51 26.98 18.69
N GLU A 679 -0.59 26.43 18.15
CA GLU A 679 -1.64 27.26 17.55
C GLU A 679 -2.31 28.18 18.58
N SER A 680 -2.57 27.70 19.81
CA SER A 680 -3.10 28.55 20.90
C SER A 680 -2.15 29.67 21.31
N ILE A 681 -0.84 29.42 21.29
CA ILE A 681 0.17 30.45 21.53
C ILE A 681 0.14 31.48 20.40
N ILE A 682 0.07 31.06 19.13
CA ILE A 682 -0.03 31.97 17.97
C ILE A 682 -1.30 32.81 18.02
N GLU A 683 -2.45 32.21 18.37
CA GLU A 683 -3.69 32.94 18.61
C GLU A 683 -3.51 34.01 19.69
N THR A 684 -2.78 33.71 20.76
CA THR A 684 -2.50 34.67 21.83
C THR A 684 -1.58 35.80 21.36
N ILE A 685 -0.55 35.49 20.55
CA ILE A 685 0.33 36.51 19.95
C ILE A 685 -0.48 37.53 19.15
N GLN A 686 -1.37 37.03 18.29
CA GLN A 686 -2.19 37.85 17.41
C GLN A 686 -3.23 38.65 18.21
N GLN A 687 -3.94 38.01 19.15
CA GLN A 687 -4.99 38.66 19.95
C GLN A 687 -4.44 39.70 20.94
N ARG A 688 -3.21 39.52 21.42
CA ARG A 688 -2.60 40.39 22.44
C ARG A 688 -1.57 41.35 21.89
N HIS A 689 -1.32 41.32 20.57
CA HIS A 689 -0.32 42.12 19.88
C HIS A 689 1.05 42.00 20.56
N ILE A 690 1.50 40.77 20.74
CA ILE A 690 2.77 40.46 21.41
C ILE A 690 3.94 40.92 20.55
N SER A 691 4.86 41.68 21.14
CA SER A 691 6.05 42.19 20.46
C SER A 691 7.22 41.21 20.53
N LEU A 692 7.35 40.50 21.65
CA LEU A 692 8.42 39.52 21.90
C LEU A 692 7.84 38.29 22.62
N MET A 693 8.16 37.09 22.16
CA MET A 693 7.90 35.85 22.90
C MET A 693 9.19 35.35 23.53
N LEU A 694 9.13 34.99 24.82
CA LEU A 694 10.22 34.35 25.54
C LEU A 694 9.78 32.97 26.01
N MET A 695 10.48 31.90 25.60
CA MET A 695 10.14 30.53 26.01
C MET A 695 11.38 29.69 26.28
N SER A 696 11.29 28.75 27.23
CA SER A 696 12.34 27.77 27.48
C SER A 696 12.28 26.60 26.51
N TRP A 697 13.43 26.00 26.19
CA TRP A 697 13.51 24.67 25.59
C TRP A 697 14.47 23.76 26.37
N LYS A 698 14.21 22.44 26.40
CA LYS A 698 14.96 21.46 27.22
C LYS A 698 16.19 20.84 26.53
N GLY A 699 16.49 21.24 25.29
CA GLY A 699 17.68 20.79 24.54
C GLY A 699 17.69 19.34 24.02
N ILE A 700 16.65 18.54 24.29
CA ILE A 700 16.54 17.14 23.84
C ILE A 700 15.11 16.91 23.31
N SER A 701 14.98 16.30 22.13
CA SER A 701 13.71 15.92 21.51
C SER A 701 13.66 14.40 21.34
N ASP A 702 12.70 13.74 22.02
CA ASP A 702 12.40 12.30 21.86
C ASP A 702 11.62 12.00 20.56
N SER A 703 11.18 13.03 19.83
CA SER A 703 10.40 12.88 18.60
C SER A 703 11.31 12.85 17.37
N GLN A 704 11.27 11.73 16.62
CA GLN A 704 11.98 11.57 15.34
C GLN A 704 11.67 12.75 14.41
N GLY A 705 12.65 13.63 14.17
CA GLY A 705 12.58 14.73 13.21
C GLY A 705 12.28 16.13 13.77
N ALA A 706 12.00 16.31 15.07
CA ALA A 706 11.84 17.64 15.68
C ALA A 706 13.15 18.06 16.39
N ILE A 707 13.58 19.32 16.23
CA ILE A 707 14.88 19.82 16.68
C ILE A 707 14.78 20.43 18.08
N PHE A 708 13.86 21.38 18.28
CA PHE A 708 13.61 22.03 19.58
C PHE A 708 12.33 21.50 20.27
N GLY A 709 11.68 20.51 19.66
CA GLY A 709 10.39 19.94 20.04
C GLY A 709 9.24 20.50 19.20
N SER A 710 8.18 19.72 19.01
CA SER A 710 7.10 20.02 18.05
C SER A 710 6.42 21.39 18.25
N VAL A 711 6.34 21.89 19.49
CA VAL A 711 5.77 23.20 19.80
C VAL A 711 6.73 24.34 19.42
N ALA A 712 7.99 24.25 19.86
CA ALA A 712 8.99 25.28 19.59
C ALA A 712 9.27 25.40 18.09
N ASP A 713 9.40 24.27 17.38
CA ASP A 713 9.62 24.23 15.94
C ASP A 713 8.45 24.91 15.18
N THR A 714 7.21 24.66 15.59
CA THR A 714 6.02 25.30 14.99
C THR A 714 6.02 26.81 15.23
N LEU A 715 6.41 27.28 16.42
CA LEU A 715 6.45 28.70 16.78
C LEU A 715 7.60 29.45 16.11
N ILE A 716 8.76 28.81 15.93
CA ILE A 716 9.86 29.35 15.13
C ILE A 716 9.37 29.67 13.71
N HIS A 717 8.51 28.82 13.15
CA HIS A 717 8.00 28.93 11.78
C HIS A 717 6.83 29.89 11.57
N LYS A 718 5.93 30.00 12.55
CA LYS A 718 4.64 30.66 12.34
C LYS A 718 4.41 31.91 13.19
N ALA A 719 5.19 32.13 14.25
CA ALA A 719 4.92 33.25 15.16
C ALA A 719 5.28 34.60 14.53
N PRO A 720 4.33 35.55 14.40
CA PRO A 720 4.54 36.85 13.74
C PRO A 720 5.18 37.92 14.67
N CYS A 721 5.98 37.50 15.66
CA CYS A 721 6.64 38.39 16.62
C CYS A 721 8.11 37.98 16.79
N ASP A 722 8.93 38.83 17.42
CA ASP A 722 10.28 38.41 17.82
C ASP A 722 10.19 37.21 18.78
N LEU A 723 11.14 36.29 18.69
CA LEU A 723 11.22 35.10 19.51
C LEU A 723 12.60 35.00 20.14
N MET A 724 12.60 34.79 21.45
CA MET A 724 13.77 34.48 22.25
C MET A 724 13.55 33.11 22.89
N LEU A 725 14.30 32.13 22.41
CA LEU A 725 14.37 30.82 23.01
C LEU A 725 15.48 30.83 24.07
N VAL A 726 15.26 30.18 25.21
CA VAL A 726 16.27 30.06 26.28
C VAL A 726 16.45 28.60 26.71
N LYS A 727 17.67 28.06 26.57
CA LYS A 727 18.10 26.85 27.29
C LYS A 727 18.84 27.30 28.53
N LEU A 728 18.31 26.99 29.71
CA LEU A 728 19.02 27.26 30.96
C LEU A 728 20.22 26.32 31.10
N GLY A 729 21.36 26.87 31.54
CA GLY A 729 22.57 26.09 31.81
C GLY A 729 22.40 25.17 33.01
N ALA A 730 23.16 24.07 33.02
CA ALA A 730 23.21 23.11 34.12
C ALA A 730 24.31 23.46 35.15
N SER A 731 25.18 24.39 34.80
CA SER A 731 26.25 24.91 35.67
C SER A 731 25.69 25.67 36.89
N ALA A 732 26.37 25.57 38.03
CA ALA A 732 26.07 26.36 39.22
C ALA A 732 26.23 27.89 38.99
N ASN A 733 27.01 28.28 37.97
CA ASN A 733 27.23 29.67 37.56
C ASN A 733 26.32 30.12 36.40
N ALA A 734 25.39 29.27 35.95
CA ALA A 734 24.56 29.57 34.79
C ALA A 734 23.66 30.80 35.04
N TYR A 735 23.61 31.71 34.06
CA TYR A 735 22.67 32.83 34.07
C TYR A 735 21.22 32.34 34.00
N PRO A 736 20.27 32.93 34.76
CA PRO A 736 20.40 34.05 35.70
C PRO A 736 20.53 33.60 37.17
N LEU A 737 20.99 32.37 37.45
CA LEU A 737 21.00 31.79 38.80
C LEU A 737 22.13 32.35 39.69
N ASN A 738 23.32 32.59 39.14
CA ASN A 738 24.44 33.23 39.83
C ASN A 738 24.80 34.56 39.14
N LEU A 739 24.65 35.69 39.86
CA LEU A 739 24.80 37.04 39.31
C LEU A 739 25.89 37.87 40.02
N GLU A 740 26.64 37.25 40.94
CA GLU A 740 27.62 37.94 41.80
C GLU A 740 29.07 37.73 41.36
N HIS A 741 29.34 36.79 40.45
CA HIS A 741 30.70 36.53 39.94
C HIS A 741 31.01 37.32 38.66
N ASN A 742 32.29 37.31 38.27
CA ASN A 742 32.73 37.83 36.98
C ASN A 742 32.31 36.86 35.88
N ALA A 743 31.20 37.19 35.22
CA ALA A 743 30.63 36.36 34.17
C ALA A 743 31.21 36.65 32.79
N THR A 744 31.22 35.63 31.94
CA THR A 744 31.76 35.69 30.58
C THR A 744 30.70 35.29 29.56
N TRP A 745 30.45 36.16 28.59
CA TRP A 745 29.40 35.96 27.58
C TRP A 745 30.01 35.84 26.19
N LEU A 746 29.52 34.88 25.41
CA LEU A 746 29.92 34.67 24.03
C LEU A 746 28.79 35.10 23.08
N VAL A 747 29.10 35.99 22.15
CA VAL A 747 28.16 36.51 21.15
C VAL A 747 28.72 36.27 19.75
N PRO A 748 28.33 35.17 19.08
CA PRO A 748 28.76 34.88 17.72
C PRO A 748 28.07 35.76 16.67
N MET A 749 28.87 36.28 15.73
CA MET A 749 28.45 37.21 14.68
C MET A 749 28.47 36.53 13.31
N ALA A 750 27.29 36.27 12.76
CA ALA A 750 27.11 35.59 11.48
C ALA A 750 26.70 36.52 10.31
N GLY A 751 26.61 37.84 10.53
CA GLY A 751 26.34 38.81 9.45
C GLY A 751 24.89 38.91 8.95
N GLY A 752 23.89 38.69 9.81
CA GLY A 752 22.47 38.76 9.42
C GLY A 752 21.58 39.52 10.43
N PRO A 753 20.31 39.82 10.06
CA PRO A 753 19.41 40.67 10.85
C PRO A 753 19.12 40.12 12.25
N ASN A 754 19.15 38.79 12.42
CA ASN A 754 18.92 38.16 13.72
C ASN A 754 20.11 38.29 14.67
N ALA A 755 21.35 38.42 14.16
CA ALA A 755 22.51 38.72 14.99
C ALA A 755 22.42 40.15 15.56
N GLN A 756 21.95 41.09 14.74
CA GLN A 756 21.69 42.46 15.20
C GLN A 756 20.55 42.51 16.23
N ARG A 757 19.49 41.70 16.04
CA ARG A 757 18.41 41.58 17.03
C ARG A 757 18.88 40.99 18.36
N ALA A 758 19.80 40.02 18.32
CA ALA A 758 20.44 39.48 19.52
C ALA A 758 21.22 40.55 20.29
N ILE A 759 22.00 41.37 19.57
CA ILE A 759 22.73 42.53 20.12
C ILE A 759 21.80 43.53 20.80
N GLU A 760 20.66 43.85 20.19
CA GLU A 760 19.68 44.79 20.77
C GLU A 760 19.05 44.33 22.10
N LEU A 761 19.14 43.05 22.44
CA LEU A 761 18.65 42.51 23.70
C LEU A 761 19.73 42.53 24.81
N LEU A 762 21.02 42.53 24.44
CA LEU A 762 22.13 42.47 25.40
C LEU A 762 22.06 43.54 26.51
N PRO A 763 21.77 44.84 26.24
CA PRO A 763 21.72 45.85 27.31
C PRO A 763 20.68 45.58 28.38
N SER A 764 19.57 44.92 28.02
CA SER A 764 18.53 44.56 28.97
C SER A 764 18.87 43.32 29.80
N LEU A 765 19.60 42.37 29.21
CA LEU A 765 19.95 41.11 29.85
C LEU A 765 21.16 41.26 30.80
N THR A 766 22.15 42.07 30.43
CA THR A 766 23.38 42.26 31.24
C THR A 766 23.15 43.07 32.52
N ARG A 767 22.06 43.85 32.62
CA ARG A 767 21.68 44.63 33.82
C ARG A 767 21.34 43.78 35.05
N LEU A 768 21.20 42.46 34.89
CA LEU A 768 20.96 41.55 36.01
C LEU A 768 22.18 41.37 36.91
N TYR A 769 23.40 41.56 36.39
CA TYR A 769 24.61 41.41 37.18
C TYR A 769 24.79 42.60 38.13
N SER A 770 25.14 42.29 39.38
CA SER A 770 25.39 43.30 40.42
C SER A 770 26.71 44.03 40.20
N ASN A 771 27.69 43.37 39.57
CA ASN A 771 28.99 43.95 39.24
C ASN A 771 28.88 44.81 37.96
N PRO A 772 29.21 46.12 38.00
CA PRO A 772 29.17 46.99 36.82
C PRO A 772 30.08 46.53 35.68
N ASP A 773 31.19 45.84 35.98
CA ASP A 773 32.15 45.35 34.97
C ASP A 773 31.81 43.96 34.42
N ALA A 774 30.83 43.25 35.00
CA ALA A 774 30.37 41.94 34.53
C ALA A 774 29.03 42.05 33.77
N PRO A 775 28.80 41.28 32.70
CA PRO A 775 29.71 40.28 32.13
C PRO A 775 30.73 40.89 31.16
N GLN A 776 31.83 40.19 30.96
CA GLN A 776 32.76 40.44 29.85
C GLN A 776 32.20 39.81 28.57
N LEU A 777 32.12 40.57 27.47
CA LEU A 777 31.52 40.07 26.22
C LEU A 777 32.60 39.74 25.18
N TRP A 778 32.62 38.49 24.73
CA TRP A 778 33.42 38.04 23.60
C TRP A 778 32.56 38.06 22.34
N LEU A 779 32.90 38.96 21.41
CA LEU A 779 32.24 39.06 20.12
C LEU A 779 33.02 38.22 19.11
N CYS A 780 32.48 37.08 18.70
CA CYS A 780 33.23 36.09 17.92
C CYS A 780 32.72 35.98 16.47
N LYS A 781 33.62 35.94 15.48
CA LYS A 781 33.27 35.56 14.10
C LYS A 781 34.16 34.39 13.64
N VAL A 782 33.52 33.34 13.12
CA VAL A 782 34.21 32.13 12.63
C VAL A 782 34.36 32.24 11.11
N TYR A 783 35.59 32.13 10.64
CA TYR A 783 35.95 32.18 9.22
C TYR A 783 36.38 30.78 8.72
N PRO A 784 36.06 30.42 7.47
CA PRO A 784 36.57 29.18 6.88
C PRO A 784 38.10 29.27 6.72
N PRO A 785 38.84 28.15 6.87
CA PRO A 785 40.30 28.19 6.81
C PRO A 785 40.88 28.52 5.42
N SER A 786 40.05 28.57 4.37
CA SER A 786 40.42 29.03 3.02
C SER A 786 40.59 30.56 2.91
N GLU A 787 40.11 31.32 3.90
CA GLU A 787 40.19 32.78 3.90
C GLU A 787 41.51 33.26 4.54
N ILE A 788 42.39 33.82 3.71
CA ILE A 788 43.80 34.09 4.06
C ILE A 788 43.90 35.30 5.02
N GLU A 789 43.06 36.32 4.82
CA GLU A 789 42.94 37.51 5.68
C GLU A 789 41.46 37.70 6.07
N PRO A 790 41.05 37.37 7.31
CA PRO A 790 39.68 37.59 7.76
C PRO A 790 39.43 39.09 7.89
N ASP A 791 38.41 39.61 7.18
CA ASP A 791 37.96 40.99 7.33
C ASP A 791 37.48 41.23 8.77
N SER A 792 38.33 41.90 9.55
CA SER A 792 38.13 42.21 10.97
C SER A 792 37.47 43.57 11.19
N GLN A 793 37.32 44.40 10.15
CA GLN A 793 36.78 45.77 10.29
C GLN A 793 35.35 45.74 10.80
N GLY A 794 34.47 44.93 10.20
CA GLY A 794 33.07 44.84 10.62
C GLY A 794 32.87 44.24 12.02
N LEU A 795 33.82 43.42 12.52
CA LEU A 795 33.76 42.89 13.88
C LEU A 795 34.19 43.94 14.91
N GLU A 796 35.23 44.72 14.60
CA GLU A 796 35.72 45.80 15.46
C GLU A 796 34.70 46.95 15.54
N GLU A 797 34.06 47.31 14.43
CA GLU A 797 32.97 48.30 14.39
C GLU A 797 31.80 47.88 15.29
N ALA A 798 31.37 46.61 15.19
CA ALA A 798 30.31 46.07 16.04
C ALA A 798 30.70 46.05 17.52
N ALA A 799 31.96 45.72 17.83
CA ALA A 799 32.48 45.77 19.19
C ALA A 799 32.47 47.21 19.73
N GLN A 800 32.89 48.20 18.93
CA GLN A 800 32.87 49.62 19.33
C GLN A 800 31.45 50.13 19.60
N ILE A 801 30.49 49.83 18.73
CA ILE A 801 29.07 50.19 18.92
C ILE A 801 28.52 49.60 20.23
N LEU A 802 28.91 48.37 20.57
CA LEU A 802 28.49 47.74 21.80
C LEU A 802 29.19 48.33 23.03
N ARG A 803 30.47 48.71 22.94
CA ARG A 803 31.21 49.37 24.04
C ARG A 803 30.50 50.67 24.42
N ASP A 804 30.13 51.47 23.42
CA ASP A 804 29.43 52.75 23.61
C ASP A 804 28.05 52.57 24.26
N LYS A 805 27.35 51.46 23.96
CA LYS A 805 26.00 51.17 24.50
C LYS A 805 25.99 50.50 25.87
N LEU A 806 26.95 49.61 26.13
CA LEU A 806 26.96 48.76 27.34
C LEU A 806 27.85 49.32 28.44
N ASN A 807 28.86 50.12 28.09
CA ASN A 807 29.93 50.56 29.01
C ASN A 807 30.55 49.37 29.78
N LYS A 808 30.82 48.28 29.06
CA LYS A 808 31.37 47.01 29.56
C LYS A 808 32.56 46.58 28.70
N PRO A 809 33.48 45.73 29.19
CA PRO A 809 34.58 45.21 28.39
C PRO A 809 34.08 44.29 27.27
N ILE A 810 34.49 44.58 26.04
CA ILE A 810 34.12 43.82 24.83
C ILE A 810 35.35 43.45 24.02
N PHE A 811 35.52 42.15 23.82
CA PHE A 811 36.67 41.54 23.16
C PHE A 811 36.25 40.92 21.81
N PRO A 812 36.64 41.54 20.68
CA PRO A 812 36.43 40.93 19.36
C PRO A 812 37.43 39.80 19.11
N ILE A 813 36.94 38.63 18.70
CA ILE A 813 37.77 37.48 18.31
C ILE A 813 37.38 36.95 16.93
N SER A 814 38.39 36.74 16.08
CA SER A 814 38.25 36.00 14.83
C SER A 814 38.83 34.59 14.98
N ILE A 815 38.02 33.55 14.74
CA ILE A 815 38.45 32.14 14.82
C ILE A 815 38.41 31.52 13.42
N ARG A 816 39.39 30.69 13.08
CA ARG A 816 39.39 29.90 11.84
C ARG A 816 39.01 28.45 12.14
N SER A 817 37.98 27.93 11.50
CA SER A 817 37.53 26.55 11.71
C SER A 817 36.73 26.00 10.53
N ASN A 818 36.82 24.69 10.30
CA ASN A 818 35.96 23.97 9.35
C ASN A 818 34.52 23.79 9.88
N SER A 819 34.28 23.98 11.18
CA SER A 819 32.98 23.84 11.83
C SER A 819 32.75 25.02 12.78
N VAL A 820 31.70 25.79 12.50
CA VAL A 820 31.29 26.94 13.32
C VAL A 820 30.85 26.47 14.71
N SER A 821 30.08 25.40 14.78
CA SER A 821 29.57 24.88 16.06
C SER A 821 30.69 24.36 16.97
N ASP A 822 31.63 23.56 16.43
CA ASP A 822 32.73 23.01 17.24
C ASP A 822 33.67 24.11 17.74
N ALA A 823 33.96 25.12 16.91
CA ALA A 823 34.78 26.27 17.30
C ALA A 823 34.15 27.04 18.47
N LEU A 824 32.84 27.30 18.40
CA LEU A 824 32.12 28.00 19.45
C LEU A 824 31.98 27.17 20.73
N ILE A 825 31.78 25.85 20.62
CA ILE A 825 31.76 24.95 21.78
C ILE A 825 33.13 24.91 22.47
N GLN A 826 34.22 24.81 21.69
CA GLN A 826 35.58 24.80 22.23
C GLN A 826 35.91 26.13 22.92
N LEU A 827 35.60 27.26 22.29
CA LEU A 827 35.81 28.58 22.89
C LEU A 827 34.98 28.77 24.16
N ALA A 828 33.70 28.40 24.13
CA ALA A 828 32.83 28.52 25.30
C ALA A 828 33.33 27.70 26.50
N ARG A 829 33.95 26.54 26.25
CA ARG A 829 34.58 25.71 27.30
C ARG A 829 35.92 26.27 27.77
N ALA A 830 36.73 26.80 26.85
CA ALA A 830 38.04 27.34 27.18
C ALA A 830 37.95 28.61 28.05
N GLU A 831 36.98 29.47 27.74
CA GLU A 831 36.74 30.75 28.44
C GLU A 831 35.66 30.64 29.53
N GLU A 832 35.24 29.42 29.88
CA GLU A 832 34.20 29.12 30.87
C GLU A 832 32.95 30.03 30.74
N CYS A 833 32.43 30.18 29.53
CA CYS A 833 31.33 31.11 29.25
C CYS A 833 30.04 30.71 29.99
N ASP A 834 29.36 31.66 30.62
CA ASP A 834 28.09 31.44 31.30
C ASP A 834 26.89 31.53 30.37
N VAL A 835 27.01 32.37 29.33
CA VAL A 835 25.94 32.64 28.36
C VAL A 835 26.48 32.66 26.95
N ILE A 836 25.75 32.01 26.04
CA ILE A 836 25.96 32.11 24.60
C ILE A 836 24.71 32.72 23.96
N VAL A 837 24.86 33.86 23.30
CA VAL A 837 23.75 34.56 22.63
C VAL A 837 23.89 34.47 21.13
N LEU A 838 22.95 33.78 20.49
CA LEU A 838 22.97 33.45 19.07
C LEU A 838 21.83 34.16 18.33
N GLY A 839 22.15 34.88 17.26
CA GLY A 839 21.16 35.27 16.26
C GLY A 839 21.01 34.17 15.20
N ALA A 840 19.84 33.57 15.06
CA ALA A 840 19.64 32.44 14.15
C ALA A 840 18.72 32.81 12.98
N SER A 841 19.14 32.56 11.73
CA SER A 841 18.28 32.71 10.54
C SER A 841 17.25 31.58 10.45
N ARG A 842 16.18 31.76 9.65
CA ARG A 842 15.19 30.70 9.39
C ARG A 842 15.89 29.41 8.90
N GLU A 843 16.88 29.55 8.03
CA GLU A 843 17.64 28.44 7.43
C GLU A 843 18.61 27.76 8.42
N GLY A 844 19.25 28.53 9.29
CA GLY A 844 20.19 28.01 10.30
C GLY A 844 19.51 27.19 11.40
N LEU A 845 18.21 27.42 11.65
CA LEU A 845 17.39 26.58 12.53
C LEU A 845 16.89 25.29 11.85
N LEU A 846 17.09 25.13 10.54
CA LEU A 846 16.40 24.13 9.70
C LEU A 846 17.29 23.26 8.80
N GLN A 847 18.61 23.44 8.72
CA GLN A 847 19.44 22.61 7.83
C GLN A 847 20.09 21.39 8.50
N GLN A 848 19.89 20.22 7.88
CA GLN A 848 20.66 18.97 8.04
C GLN A 848 21.29 18.57 6.70
N ALA A 849 22.59 18.25 6.69
CA ALA A 849 23.21 17.26 5.80
C ALA A 849 24.72 17.05 6.06
N ILE A 850 25.49 18.03 6.56
CA ILE A 850 26.95 17.87 6.72
C ILE A 850 27.49 18.41 8.07
N HIS A 851 26.91 19.45 8.68
CA HIS A 851 27.42 20.05 9.93
C HIS A 851 26.40 20.27 11.07
N GLY A 852 25.13 19.84 10.91
CA GLY A 852 24.08 19.97 11.93
C GLY A 852 23.51 21.40 12.09
N ASN A 853 22.41 21.54 12.87
CA ASN A 853 21.85 22.85 13.26
C ASN A 853 22.79 23.48 14.30
N ILE A 854 23.40 24.62 13.97
CA ILE A 854 24.44 25.26 14.81
C ILE A 854 23.90 25.62 16.21
N PRO A 855 22.74 26.30 16.37
CA PRO A 855 22.13 26.52 17.68
C PRO A 855 21.85 25.25 18.49
N ASP A 856 21.33 24.19 17.87
CA ASP A 856 21.06 22.91 18.57
C ASP A 856 22.37 22.19 18.96
N ALA A 857 23.36 22.17 18.06
CA ALA A 857 24.67 21.58 18.32
C ALA A 857 25.39 22.28 19.48
N ILE A 858 25.41 23.63 19.48
CA ILE A 858 25.95 24.42 20.60
C ILE A 858 25.17 24.13 21.88
N ALA A 859 23.83 24.18 21.80
CA ALA A 859 22.98 23.91 22.96
C ALA A 859 23.15 22.51 23.53
N ARG A 860 23.54 21.49 22.75
CA ARG A 860 23.89 20.16 23.28
C ARG A 860 25.34 20.08 23.78
N GLY A 861 26.24 20.85 23.19
CA GLY A 861 27.68 20.80 23.47
C GLY A 861 28.14 21.60 24.70
N VAL A 862 27.29 22.47 25.26
CA VAL A 862 27.67 23.36 26.37
C VAL A 862 26.70 23.26 27.56
N ASP A 863 27.28 23.42 28.76
CA ASP A 863 26.54 23.47 30.03
C ASP A 863 26.08 24.89 30.41
N SER A 864 26.49 25.88 29.62
CA SER A 864 26.13 27.30 29.71
C SER A 864 24.66 27.55 29.33
N THR A 865 24.13 28.71 29.72
CA THR A 865 22.82 29.17 29.24
C THR A 865 22.92 29.59 27.77
N VAL A 866 22.05 29.06 26.92
CA VAL A 866 22.04 29.38 25.48
C VAL A 866 20.77 30.15 25.14
N ILE A 867 20.95 31.34 24.56
CA ILE A 867 19.88 32.23 24.13
C ILE A 867 19.89 32.28 22.61
N VAL A 868 18.76 31.96 21.99
CA VAL A 868 18.60 32.00 20.53
C VAL A 868 17.53 33.03 20.18
N VAL A 869 17.88 33.98 19.32
CA VAL A 869 17.03 35.10 18.93
C VAL A 869 16.68 35.00 17.45
N ARG A 870 15.38 35.17 17.16
CA ARG A 870 14.78 35.12 15.83
C ARG A 870 13.83 36.30 15.68
N GLY A 871 14.04 37.17 14.69
CA GLY A 871 13.20 38.35 14.44
C GLY A 871 11.77 38.01 14.00
N ALA A 872 10.87 38.99 14.01
CA ALA A 872 9.50 38.82 13.52
C ALA A 872 9.45 38.30 12.06
N ILE A 873 8.35 37.62 11.74
CA ILE A 873 8.07 37.10 10.39
C ILE A 873 7.23 38.16 9.68
N ASP A 874 7.76 38.71 8.59
CA ASP A 874 7.01 39.56 7.65
C ASP A 874 5.88 38.79 6.92
#